data_AF-A0A954U0S6-F1
#
_entry.id   AF-A0A954U0S6-F1
#
_cell.length_a   1.000
_cell.length_b   1.000
_cell.length_c   1.000
_cell.angle_alpha   90.00
_cell.angle_beta   90.00
_cell.angle_gamma   90.00
#
_symmetry.space_group_name_H-M   'P 1'
#
loop_
_entity.id
_entity.type
_entity.pdbx_description
1 polymer ?
#
loop_
_entity_poly.entity_id
_entity_poly.type
_entity_poly.pdbx_seq_one_letter_code
_entity_poly.pdbx_strand_id
1 'polypeptide(L)'
;MNRSESTALLLRIFVAIVLVTSSSAQTAMGDIFRWDTGELIPGTEGITPGPQVSLDQLDLSFAQLSDFDFTDASFRLAVLSNARFGAANLLRADLSGANLAQADIAYATVTDANLADALISPAYIPMGYAGWLSEQQFYSTASYRAQDLSGMRFGNNDRRSSNLDGWNLSQQNLSNADFTGSSLRGTDLSQANLTRATLDHTRMDGANLRNANLAEAFLSEMSFAGADLVEATMAGGKLFVFNGAGARFIKADLRKAVFTDGNLSGANLIAADLSGAFIYGTSLDAVDMTDAVVTRTTFESVSGLTSAQFYSTVNYQQRNLRGIGLQSMDLGGWDFSDQDLSGASLDSSIVGANFGGATIEGATFHRSLTSDQLYSTRSYQQKSLRGVQLGSVDVANWDFRDQDIKGGQFHQSFSSEQLYSTASYQQQDLGNINLLQHDVSGWLLGSQDLVGAVFSGSTARGTILSNSDLSRAVFFEADLTGADLSNANLTIANAGSANLQGVDLRGAKLDNAFFSNAVDLDQAIYDETTIYNQWTQFPTGFDPAAAGMTMQITDAGDFDADGSFGVDDLNLLTSRLCNCGIRLGGYLTPMFDLNADGQVEGLDLADWVHDVKGTYFGDANLDGEFNSSDIILVMTAGEYEDLQRKNSSWTTGDWDADGEFTSSDLIVAFADGGYEQGPRTRVNAVPEPATAPLWQLVSIVMLASFRRRLQRGNCLWQLTARR
;
A
#
# COMPACT_ATOMS: atom_id res chain seq x y z
N MET A 1 -41.32 15.43 28.92
CA MET A 1 -40.63 14.90 27.73
C MET A 1 -39.30 14.32 28.19
N ASN A 2 -39.33 13.30 29.03
CA ASN A 2 -39.51 11.86 28.78
C ASN A 2 -38.18 11.14 28.61
N ARG A 3 -37.55 10.90 29.76
CA ARG A 3 -36.65 9.78 30.05
C ARG A 3 -37.45 8.46 30.08
N SER A 4 -38.02 8.03 28.95
CA SER A 4 -38.78 6.76 28.89
C SER A 4 -38.40 5.83 27.73
N GLU A 5 -37.38 6.16 26.93
CA GLU A 5 -36.95 5.28 25.83
C GLU A 5 -35.62 4.55 26.12
N SER A 6 -34.75 5.09 26.96
CA SER A 6 -33.47 4.43 27.31
C SER A 6 -33.60 3.28 28.33
N THR A 7 -34.70 3.20 29.08
CA THR A 7 -34.98 2.08 30.01
C THR A 7 -35.68 0.89 29.34
N ALA A 8 -36.25 1.06 28.15
CA ALA A 8 -36.88 -0.02 27.40
C ALA A 8 -35.88 -0.84 26.54
N LEU A 9 -34.77 -0.23 26.13
CA LEU A 9 -33.73 -0.91 25.34
C LEU A 9 -32.75 -1.71 26.23
N LEU A 10 -32.37 -1.17 27.39
CA LEU A 10 -31.53 -1.88 28.36
C LEU A 10 -32.24 -3.05 29.06
N LEU A 11 -33.57 -3.02 29.19
CA LEU A 11 -34.35 -4.12 29.75
C LEU A 11 -34.64 -5.25 28.74
N ARG A 12 -34.48 -5.00 27.43
CA ARG A 12 -34.54 -6.05 26.39
C ARG A 12 -33.21 -6.78 26.20
N ILE A 13 -32.09 -6.16 26.56
CA ILE A 13 -30.76 -6.77 26.52
C ILE A 13 -30.46 -7.57 27.80
N PHE A 14 -31.08 -7.24 28.94
CA PHE A 14 -30.85 -7.97 30.21
C PHE A 14 -31.71 -9.23 30.42
N VAL A 15 -32.71 -9.49 29.58
CA VAL A 15 -33.56 -10.71 29.67
C VAL A 15 -32.98 -11.90 28.89
N ALA A 16 -32.02 -11.67 28.00
CA ALA A 16 -31.38 -12.75 27.23
C ALA A 16 -30.12 -13.36 27.90
N ILE A 17 -29.65 -12.79 29.03
CA ILE A 17 -28.38 -13.21 29.69
C ILE A 17 -28.59 -13.91 31.05
N VAL A 18 -29.82 -14.06 31.56
CA VAL A 18 -30.08 -14.63 32.92
C VAL A 18 -30.98 -15.88 32.93
N LEU A 19 -31.06 -16.65 31.85
CA LEU A 19 -31.77 -17.95 31.84
C LEU A 19 -30.86 -19.13 31.48
N VAL A 20 -29.76 -19.25 32.24
CA VAL A 20 -29.21 -20.55 32.59
C VAL A 20 -29.15 -20.59 34.12
N THR A 21 -30.20 -21.14 34.75
CA THR A 21 -30.19 -21.98 35.97
C THR A 21 -31.60 -22.07 36.55
N SER A 22 -32.41 -22.99 36.04
CA SER A 22 -33.29 -23.80 36.90
C SER A 22 -33.81 -24.99 36.10
N SER A 23 -33.39 -26.18 36.55
CA SER A 23 -34.07 -27.43 36.25
C SER A 23 -35.55 -27.34 36.61
N SER A 24 -36.38 -28.08 35.86
CA SER A 24 -37.80 -28.39 36.10
C SER A 24 -38.83 -27.29 35.76
N ALA A 25 -39.09 -27.10 34.47
CA ALA A 25 -40.42 -26.79 33.96
C ALA A 25 -40.57 -27.34 32.52
N GLN A 26 -41.07 -28.57 32.41
CA GLN A 26 -41.35 -29.25 31.16
C GLN A 26 -42.56 -28.63 30.44
N THR A 27 -42.38 -28.45 29.12
CA THR A 27 -43.35 -28.63 28.01
C THR A 27 -44.58 -27.71 27.93
N ALA A 28 -44.59 -26.80 26.93
CA ALA A 28 -45.82 -26.43 26.21
C ALA A 28 -45.65 -25.66 24.88
N MET A 29 -44.45 -25.39 24.36
CA MET A 29 -44.29 -24.85 22.99
C MET A 29 -43.19 -25.66 22.30
N GLY A 30 -43.60 -26.73 21.62
CA GLY A 30 -42.70 -27.60 20.86
C GLY A 30 -42.37 -26.93 19.54
N ASP A 31 -41.64 -25.83 19.56
CA ASP A 31 -41.47 -24.98 18.39
C ASP A 31 -39.98 -24.69 18.20
N ILE A 32 -39.51 -24.68 16.94
CA ILE A 32 -38.13 -24.32 16.62
C ILE A 32 -38.13 -22.89 16.08
N PHE A 33 -37.30 -22.04 16.67
CA PHE A 33 -37.24 -20.62 16.35
C PHE A 33 -35.93 -20.25 15.67
N ARG A 34 -35.96 -19.17 14.89
CA ARG A 34 -34.77 -18.55 14.34
C ARG A 34 -34.04 -17.74 15.41
N TRP A 35 -32.72 -17.86 15.49
CA TRP A 35 -31.93 -17.10 16.48
C TRP A 35 -31.75 -15.62 16.11
N ASP A 36 -31.93 -15.25 14.84
CA ASP A 36 -31.73 -13.89 14.33
C ASP A 36 -32.99 -13.02 14.45
N THR A 37 -34.17 -13.56 14.15
CA THR A 37 -35.45 -12.84 14.19
C THR A 37 -36.34 -13.22 15.36
N GLY A 38 -36.11 -14.37 15.99
CA GLY A 38 -37.01 -14.94 17.00
C GLY A 38 -38.32 -15.50 16.43
N GLU A 39 -38.45 -15.57 15.11
CA GLU A 39 -39.65 -16.09 14.44
C GLU A 39 -39.68 -17.62 14.45
N LEU A 40 -40.89 -18.18 14.50
CA LEU A 40 -41.15 -19.60 14.39
C LEU A 40 -40.75 -20.08 12.98
N ILE A 41 -40.03 -21.20 12.90
CA ILE A 41 -39.66 -21.80 11.61
C ILE A 41 -40.87 -22.56 11.06
N PRO A 42 -41.37 -22.21 9.85
CA PRO A 42 -42.52 -22.89 9.26
C PRO A 42 -42.29 -24.41 9.12
N GLY A 43 -43.29 -25.21 9.48
CA GLY A 43 -43.21 -26.67 9.45
C GLY A 43 -42.60 -27.30 10.71
N THR A 44 -42.25 -26.49 11.71
CA THR A 44 -41.76 -26.96 13.02
C THR A 44 -42.79 -26.79 14.14
N GLU A 45 -44.02 -26.41 13.81
CA GLU A 45 -45.08 -26.16 14.80
C GLU A 45 -45.42 -27.44 15.58
N GLY A 46 -45.22 -27.40 16.89
CA GLY A 46 -45.44 -28.56 17.76
C GLY A 46 -44.34 -29.65 17.71
N ILE A 47 -43.29 -29.49 16.90
CA ILE A 47 -42.08 -30.32 16.94
C ILE A 47 -41.17 -29.90 18.10
N THR A 48 -41.11 -30.73 19.16
CA THR A 48 -40.18 -30.52 20.26
C THR A 48 -38.79 -31.09 19.90
N PRO A 49 -37.71 -30.28 19.94
CA PRO A 49 -36.35 -30.79 19.82
C PRO A 49 -36.04 -31.84 20.89
N GLY A 50 -35.44 -32.96 20.49
CA GLY A 50 -35.15 -34.07 21.40
C GLY A 50 -34.63 -35.33 20.70
N PRO A 51 -34.35 -36.40 21.47
CA PRO A 51 -33.84 -37.64 20.91
C PRO A 51 -34.84 -38.26 19.92
N GLN A 52 -34.32 -38.89 18.86
CA GLN A 52 -35.11 -39.57 17.82
C GLN A 52 -36.11 -38.66 17.06
N VAL A 53 -36.02 -37.33 17.21
CA VAL A 53 -36.86 -36.40 16.44
C VAL A 53 -36.53 -36.48 14.96
N SER A 54 -37.54 -36.41 14.10
CA SER A 54 -37.37 -36.34 12.66
C SER A 54 -37.58 -34.91 12.19
N LEU A 55 -36.54 -34.34 11.58
CA LEU A 55 -36.45 -32.99 11.03
C LEU A 55 -36.04 -33.03 9.54
N ASP A 56 -36.27 -34.17 8.89
CA ASP A 56 -35.93 -34.43 7.50
C ASP A 56 -36.56 -33.42 6.54
N GLN A 57 -35.78 -32.96 5.56
CA GLN A 57 -36.19 -32.09 4.45
C GLN A 57 -36.76 -30.72 4.87
N LEU A 58 -36.70 -30.37 6.16
CA LEU A 58 -37.15 -29.07 6.65
C LEU A 58 -36.13 -27.97 6.33
N ASP A 59 -36.62 -26.77 6.08
CA ASP A 59 -35.80 -25.57 6.07
C ASP A 59 -35.65 -25.05 7.50
N LEU A 60 -34.53 -25.40 8.11
CA LEU A 60 -34.11 -25.03 9.45
C LEU A 60 -33.00 -23.97 9.41
N SER A 61 -33.00 -23.14 8.35
CA SER A 61 -32.04 -22.05 8.25
C SER A 61 -32.17 -21.11 9.45
N PHE A 62 -31.04 -20.76 10.07
CA PHE A 62 -30.96 -19.95 11.29
C PHE A 62 -31.64 -20.56 12.52
N ALA A 63 -31.92 -21.87 12.53
CA ALA A 63 -32.51 -22.52 13.69
C ALA A 63 -31.63 -22.43 14.95
N GLN A 64 -32.26 -22.12 16.09
CA GLN A 64 -31.65 -22.20 17.41
C GLN A 64 -31.75 -23.63 17.96
N LEU A 65 -30.69 -24.43 17.75
CA LEU A 65 -30.61 -25.85 18.09
C LEU A 65 -29.56 -26.14 19.19
N SER A 66 -28.93 -25.11 19.76
CA SER A 66 -27.98 -25.24 20.86
C SER A 66 -28.56 -25.94 22.08
N ASP A 67 -27.69 -26.64 22.83
CA ASP A 67 -27.96 -27.29 24.11
C ASP A 67 -29.01 -28.42 24.11
N PHE A 68 -29.59 -28.76 22.95
CA PHE A 68 -30.56 -29.85 22.83
C PHE A 68 -29.89 -31.22 22.68
N ASP A 69 -30.58 -32.25 23.17
CA ASP A 69 -30.21 -33.64 22.94
C ASP A 69 -30.90 -34.17 21.68
N PHE A 70 -30.14 -34.33 20.61
CA PHE A 70 -30.54 -34.90 19.32
C PHE A 70 -29.99 -36.31 19.11
N THR A 71 -29.76 -37.06 20.19
CA THR A 71 -29.33 -38.46 20.08
C THR A 71 -30.30 -39.24 19.18
N ASP A 72 -29.76 -39.94 18.17
CA ASP A 72 -30.52 -40.71 17.18
C ASP A 72 -31.56 -39.88 16.37
N ALA A 73 -31.47 -38.54 16.36
CA ALA A 73 -32.35 -37.69 15.57
C ALA A 73 -32.03 -37.77 14.07
N SER A 74 -32.98 -37.39 13.22
CA SER A 74 -32.85 -37.41 11.76
C SER A 74 -32.98 -35.98 11.21
N PHE A 75 -32.00 -35.55 10.43
CA PHE A 75 -31.91 -34.26 9.71
C PHE A 75 -31.69 -34.49 8.21
N ARG A 76 -32.16 -35.62 7.67
CA ARG A 76 -31.82 -36.03 6.30
C ARG A 76 -32.31 -35.00 5.31
N LEU A 77 -31.42 -34.53 4.44
CA LEU A 77 -31.72 -33.52 3.42
C LEU A 77 -32.28 -32.19 3.99
N ALA A 78 -32.11 -31.93 5.29
CA ALA A 78 -32.54 -30.67 5.90
C ALA A 78 -31.65 -29.51 5.46
N VAL A 79 -32.22 -28.31 5.36
CA VAL A 79 -31.45 -27.08 5.16
C VAL A 79 -31.14 -26.48 6.53
N LEU A 80 -29.90 -26.60 6.97
CA LEU A 80 -29.39 -26.15 8.28
C LEU A 80 -28.49 -24.92 8.13
N SER A 81 -28.65 -24.16 7.03
CA SER A 81 -27.79 -23.04 6.75
C SER A 81 -27.86 -21.99 7.87
N ASN A 82 -26.72 -21.55 8.41
CA ASN A 82 -26.65 -20.63 9.56
C ASN A 82 -27.30 -21.16 10.86
N ALA A 83 -27.66 -22.43 10.96
CA ALA A 83 -28.20 -22.99 12.19
C ALA A 83 -27.14 -23.01 13.32
N ARG A 84 -27.58 -22.87 14.57
CA ARG A 84 -26.71 -22.93 15.76
C ARG A 84 -26.93 -24.24 16.49
N PHE A 85 -25.93 -25.11 16.49
CA PHE A 85 -25.87 -26.36 17.24
C PHE A 85 -24.99 -26.27 18.48
N GLY A 86 -24.56 -25.07 18.91
CA GLY A 86 -23.73 -24.85 20.10
C GLY A 86 -24.02 -25.82 21.25
N ALA A 87 -23.06 -26.67 21.64
CA ALA A 87 -23.22 -27.65 22.74
C ALA A 87 -24.34 -28.71 22.60
N ALA A 88 -24.95 -28.88 21.43
CA ALA A 88 -25.97 -29.91 21.18
C ALA A 88 -25.39 -31.33 21.19
N ASN A 89 -26.19 -32.35 21.49
CA ASN A 89 -25.78 -33.75 21.41
C ASN A 89 -26.34 -34.41 20.15
N LEU A 90 -25.54 -34.55 19.10
CA LEU A 90 -25.87 -35.19 17.81
C LEU A 90 -25.38 -36.64 17.73
N LEU A 91 -25.22 -37.33 18.86
CA LEU A 91 -24.77 -38.72 18.92
C LEU A 91 -25.65 -39.61 18.01
N ARG A 92 -25.04 -40.27 17.02
CA ARG A 92 -25.72 -41.12 16.02
C ARG A 92 -26.84 -40.42 15.23
N ALA A 93 -26.88 -39.09 15.21
CA ALA A 93 -27.86 -38.38 14.40
C ALA A 93 -27.59 -38.61 12.90
N ASP A 94 -28.65 -38.68 12.09
CA ASP A 94 -28.54 -38.82 10.64
C ASP A 94 -28.63 -37.46 9.95
N LEU A 95 -27.49 -36.88 9.59
CA LEU A 95 -27.38 -35.62 8.83
C LEU A 95 -27.11 -35.88 7.34
N SER A 96 -27.44 -37.08 6.82
CA SER A 96 -27.11 -37.41 5.43
C SER A 96 -27.80 -36.46 4.44
N GLY A 97 -27.00 -35.89 3.54
CA GLY A 97 -27.44 -34.92 2.55
C GLY A 97 -27.90 -33.56 3.10
N ALA A 98 -27.74 -33.29 4.40
CA ALA A 98 -28.12 -32.02 4.99
C ALA A 98 -27.19 -30.87 4.54
N ASN A 99 -27.70 -29.65 4.48
CA ASN A 99 -26.93 -28.46 4.16
C ASN A 99 -26.57 -27.68 5.43
N LEU A 100 -25.34 -27.81 5.91
CA LEU A 100 -24.79 -27.15 7.08
C LEU A 100 -23.94 -25.93 6.73
N ALA A 101 -24.08 -25.34 5.54
CA ALA A 101 -23.36 -24.13 5.17
C ALA A 101 -23.57 -23.02 6.22
N GLN A 102 -22.49 -22.45 6.73
CA GLN A 102 -22.48 -21.41 7.78
C GLN A 102 -23.08 -21.84 9.12
N ALA A 103 -23.36 -23.14 9.31
CA ALA A 103 -23.81 -23.63 10.60
C ALA A 103 -22.70 -23.52 11.64
N ASP A 104 -23.09 -23.15 12.86
CA ASP A 104 -22.24 -23.17 14.03
C ASP A 104 -22.44 -24.49 14.77
N ILE A 105 -21.49 -25.41 14.62
CA ILE A 105 -21.51 -26.73 15.27
C ILE A 105 -20.52 -26.75 16.44
N ALA A 106 -20.13 -25.57 16.93
CA ALA A 106 -19.19 -25.48 18.03
C ALA A 106 -19.70 -26.23 19.26
N TYR A 107 -18.84 -27.06 19.83
CA TYR A 107 -19.17 -27.83 21.03
C TYR A 107 -20.34 -28.84 20.89
N ALA A 108 -20.91 -29.08 19.71
CA ALA A 108 -21.94 -30.11 19.49
C ALA A 108 -21.42 -31.56 19.28
N THR A 109 -21.69 -32.51 20.17
CA THR A 109 -21.17 -33.90 20.03
C THR A 109 -21.67 -34.58 18.75
N VAL A 110 -20.79 -34.90 17.78
CA VAL A 110 -21.17 -35.61 16.53
C VAL A 110 -20.63 -37.04 16.42
N THR A 111 -20.33 -37.67 17.56
CA THR A 111 -19.87 -39.06 17.60
C THR A 111 -20.87 -39.98 16.89
N ASP A 112 -20.37 -40.82 15.98
CA ASP A 112 -21.17 -41.75 15.15
C ASP A 112 -22.30 -41.11 14.33
N ALA A 113 -22.37 -39.78 14.22
CA ALA A 113 -23.33 -39.10 13.36
C ALA A 113 -23.04 -39.40 11.89
N ASN A 114 -24.08 -39.60 11.09
CA ASN A 114 -23.97 -39.84 9.66
C ASN A 114 -23.94 -38.51 8.90
N LEU A 115 -22.78 -38.14 8.35
CA LEU A 115 -22.57 -36.92 7.54
C LEU A 115 -22.45 -37.23 6.04
N ALA A 116 -22.86 -38.44 5.62
CA ALA A 116 -22.77 -38.85 4.23
C ALA A 116 -23.49 -37.85 3.32
N ASP A 117 -22.79 -37.34 2.31
CA ASP A 117 -23.31 -36.37 1.33
C ASP A 117 -23.75 -35.01 1.91
N ALA A 118 -23.44 -34.71 3.18
CA ALA A 118 -23.74 -33.41 3.76
C ALA A 118 -22.89 -32.30 3.12
N LEU A 119 -23.47 -31.12 2.91
CA LEU A 119 -22.74 -29.91 2.55
C LEU A 119 -22.30 -29.22 3.83
N ILE A 120 -21.00 -29.12 4.06
CA ILE A 120 -20.45 -28.55 5.29
C ILE A 120 -19.67 -27.25 5.05
N SER A 121 -19.45 -26.83 3.81
CA SER A 121 -18.67 -25.61 3.52
C SER A 121 -19.57 -24.41 3.22
N PRO A 122 -19.33 -23.23 3.83
CA PRO A 122 -18.38 -22.93 4.91
C PRO A 122 -19.04 -23.10 6.29
N ALA A 123 -18.73 -24.12 7.09
CA ALA A 123 -19.25 -24.27 8.47
C ALA A 123 -18.19 -23.95 9.52
N TYR A 124 -18.65 -23.64 10.74
CA TYR A 124 -17.79 -23.55 11.92
C TYR A 124 -17.78 -24.89 12.66
N ILE A 125 -16.64 -25.58 12.59
CA ILE A 125 -16.40 -26.89 13.18
C ILE A 125 -15.14 -26.82 14.06
N PRO A 126 -15.18 -26.15 15.23
CA PRO A 126 -14.05 -26.16 16.13
C PRO A 126 -13.91 -27.56 16.74
N MET A 127 -12.88 -28.31 16.36
CA MET A 127 -12.58 -29.65 16.82
C MET A 127 -11.82 -29.58 18.16
N GLY A 128 -12.44 -28.99 19.18
CA GLY A 128 -11.78 -28.72 20.46
C GLY A 128 -11.40 -29.95 21.31
N TYR A 129 -11.72 -31.16 20.85
CA TYR A 129 -11.35 -32.43 21.49
C TYR A 129 -10.98 -33.48 20.44
N ALA A 130 -9.85 -34.17 20.65
CA ALA A 130 -9.44 -35.29 19.79
C ALA A 130 -10.53 -36.37 19.74
N GLY A 131 -10.90 -36.82 18.54
CA GLY A 131 -11.81 -37.95 18.33
C GLY A 131 -13.31 -37.63 18.20
N TRP A 132 -13.66 -36.36 18.06
CA TRP A 132 -15.05 -35.93 17.93
C TRP A 132 -15.68 -36.21 16.56
N LEU A 133 -14.96 -35.85 15.50
CA LEU A 133 -15.29 -36.14 14.11
C LEU A 133 -14.14 -36.97 13.56
N SER A 134 -14.46 -38.17 13.07
CA SER A 134 -13.46 -39.03 12.42
C SER A 134 -13.13 -38.54 11.02
N GLU A 135 -11.91 -38.84 10.56
CA GLU A 135 -11.48 -38.66 9.17
C GLU A 135 -12.51 -39.26 8.19
N GLN A 136 -13.01 -40.46 8.49
CA GLN A 136 -14.01 -41.15 7.68
C GLN A 136 -15.34 -40.38 7.59
N GLN A 137 -15.82 -39.80 8.69
CA GLN A 137 -17.03 -38.97 8.67
C GLN A 137 -16.81 -37.71 7.83
N PHE A 138 -15.68 -37.03 8.00
CA PHE A 138 -15.35 -35.84 7.22
C PHE A 138 -15.26 -36.13 5.71
N TYR A 139 -14.60 -37.23 5.32
CA TYR A 139 -14.46 -37.64 3.91
C TYR A 139 -15.76 -38.14 3.28
N SER A 140 -16.74 -38.51 4.10
CA SER A 140 -18.07 -38.91 3.63
C SER A 140 -18.95 -37.71 3.23
N THR A 141 -18.55 -36.47 3.52
CA THR A 141 -19.31 -35.27 3.14
C THR A 141 -19.28 -35.01 1.63
N ALA A 142 -20.30 -34.33 1.12
CA ALA A 142 -20.31 -33.88 -0.27
C ALA A 142 -19.26 -32.79 -0.52
N SER A 143 -19.05 -31.88 0.45
CA SER A 143 -18.03 -30.82 0.35
C SER A 143 -16.62 -31.35 0.14
N TYR A 144 -16.18 -32.35 0.91
CA TYR A 144 -14.85 -32.96 0.74
C TYR A 144 -14.67 -33.63 -0.63
N ARG A 145 -15.69 -34.40 -1.08
CA ARG A 145 -15.65 -35.06 -2.41
C ARG A 145 -15.68 -34.08 -3.57
N ALA A 146 -16.36 -32.94 -3.38
CA ALA A 146 -16.39 -31.84 -4.34
C ALA A 146 -15.09 -31.03 -4.34
N GLN A 147 -14.14 -31.32 -3.44
CA GLN A 147 -12.90 -30.56 -3.22
C GLN A 147 -13.14 -29.10 -2.86
N ASP A 148 -14.28 -28.80 -2.23
CA ASP A 148 -14.65 -27.45 -1.82
C ASP A 148 -14.92 -27.37 -0.32
N LEU A 149 -13.90 -26.89 0.38
CA LEU A 149 -13.87 -26.62 1.82
C LEU A 149 -13.56 -25.13 2.06
N SER A 150 -13.86 -24.27 1.08
CA SER A 150 -13.57 -22.85 1.15
C SER A 150 -14.34 -22.18 2.29
N GLY A 151 -13.67 -21.33 3.06
CA GLY A 151 -14.25 -20.60 4.19
C GLY A 151 -14.55 -21.46 5.43
N MET A 152 -14.18 -22.74 5.44
CA MET A 152 -14.32 -23.60 6.62
C MET A 152 -13.57 -23.01 7.82
N ARG A 153 -14.20 -23.03 9.00
CA ARG A 153 -13.57 -22.58 10.24
C ARG A 153 -13.26 -23.78 11.14
N PHE A 154 -12.01 -24.21 11.11
CA PHE A 154 -11.45 -25.23 11.99
C PHE A 154 -10.89 -24.63 13.28
N GLY A 155 -10.42 -23.38 13.27
CA GLY A 155 -9.78 -22.71 14.41
C GLY A 155 -10.72 -21.97 15.36
N ASN A 156 -10.22 -21.66 16.57
CA ASN A 156 -10.85 -20.79 17.58
C ASN A 156 -9.78 -20.11 18.45
N ASN A 157 -10.02 -18.86 18.86
CA ASN A 157 -9.20 -18.09 19.79
C ASN A 157 -9.15 -18.63 21.25
N ASP A 158 -9.98 -19.61 21.65
CA ASP A 158 -10.02 -20.21 23.00
C ASP A 158 -8.90 -21.24 23.28
N ARG A 159 -7.80 -21.22 22.52
CA ARG A 159 -6.63 -22.13 22.67
C ARG A 159 -6.94 -23.64 22.58
N ARG A 160 -8.15 -24.02 22.16
CA ARG A 160 -8.52 -25.41 21.86
C ARG A 160 -8.28 -25.64 20.37
N SER A 161 -7.15 -26.28 20.08
CA SER A 161 -6.69 -26.57 18.72
C SER A 161 -7.53 -27.68 18.08
N SER A 162 -8.04 -27.46 16.87
CA SER A 162 -8.52 -28.58 16.05
C SER A 162 -7.36 -29.52 15.74
N ASN A 163 -7.58 -30.83 15.87
CA ASN A 163 -6.56 -31.82 15.52
C ASN A 163 -6.88 -32.47 14.17
N LEU A 164 -6.11 -32.07 13.16
CA LEU A 164 -6.14 -32.58 11.79
C LEU A 164 -4.82 -33.31 11.45
N ASP A 165 -4.03 -33.69 12.47
CA ASP A 165 -2.73 -34.33 12.29
C ASP A 165 -2.88 -35.61 11.43
N GLY A 166 -2.08 -35.70 10.38
CA GLY A 166 -2.05 -36.83 9.45
C GLY A 166 -3.23 -36.93 8.47
N TRP A 167 -4.17 -35.99 8.49
CA TRP A 167 -5.31 -36.02 7.55
C TRP A 167 -4.86 -35.77 6.12
N ASN A 168 -5.59 -36.34 5.16
CA ASN A 168 -5.52 -36.00 3.74
C ASN A 168 -6.48 -34.86 3.37
N LEU A 169 -5.92 -33.67 3.14
CA LEU A 169 -6.57 -32.48 2.60
C LEU A 169 -5.96 -32.09 1.23
N SER A 170 -5.31 -33.03 0.55
CA SER A 170 -4.70 -32.78 -0.76
C SER A 170 -5.75 -32.37 -1.79
N GLN A 171 -5.36 -31.45 -2.69
CA GLN A 171 -6.20 -30.90 -3.77
C GLN A 171 -7.48 -30.16 -3.31
N GLN A 172 -7.68 -29.98 -2.00
CA GLN A 172 -8.87 -29.29 -1.50
C GLN A 172 -8.77 -27.78 -1.75
N ASN A 173 -9.90 -27.16 -2.10
CA ASN A 173 -10.06 -25.71 -1.98
C ASN A 173 -10.31 -25.35 -0.52
N LEU A 174 -9.27 -24.83 0.16
CA LEU A 174 -9.28 -24.32 1.52
C LEU A 174 -9.14 -22.79 1.53
N SER A 175 -9.46 -22.12 0.42
CA SER A 175 -9.34 -20.66 0.34
C SER A 175 -10.23 -20.00 1.39
N ASN A 176 -9.70 -18.97 2.05
CA ASN A 176 -10.36 -18.29 3.17
C ASN A 176 -10.70 -19.18 4.39
N ALA A 177 -10.17 -20.41 4.46
CA ALA A 177 -10.38 -21.25 5.63
C ALA A 177 -9.62 -20.70 6.84
N ASP A 178 -10.19 -20.90 8.04
CA ASP A 178 -9.60 -20.49 9.30
C ASP A 178 -9.10 -21.71 10.06
N PHE A 179 -7.79 -21.83 10.20
CA PHE A 179 -7.11 -22.87 10.96
C PHE A 179 -6.55 -22.37 12.30
N THR A 180 -6.92 -21.17 12.76
CA THR A 180 -6.33 -20.52 13.96
C THR A 180 -6.17 -21.49 15.14
N GLY A 181 -4.92 -21.68 15.57
CA GLY A 181 -4.52 -22.54 16.68
C GLY A 181 -4.57 -24.04 16.40
N SER A 182 -4.90 -24.48 15.18
CA SER A 182 -5.08 -25.90 14.84
C SER A 182 -3.74 -26.65 14.74
N SER A 183 -3.81 -27.97 14.86
CA SER A 183 -2.72 -28.91 14.62
C SER A 183 -2.95 -29.58 13.27
N LEU A 184 -2.01 -29.41 12.35
CA LEU A 184 -1.95 -30.04 11.02
C LEU A 184 -0.60 -30.75 10.83
N ARG A 185 -0.09 -31.41 11.87
CA ARG A 185 1.21 -32.09 11.78
C ARG A 185 1.13 -33.30 10.88
N GLY A 186 2.05 -33.38 9.92
CA GLY A 186 2.06 -34.47 8.94
C GLY A 186 0.81 -34.55 8.06
N THR A 187 -0.07 -33.54 8.08
CA THR A 187 -1.23 -33.47 7.19
C THR A 187 -0.77 -33.36 5.74
N ASP A 188 -1.45 -34.06 4.84
CA ASP A 188 -1.23 -33.92 3.40
C ASP A 188 -2.09 -32.78 2.86
N LEU A 189 -1.45 -31.66 2.55
CA LEU A 189 -2.00 -30.46 1.94
C LEU A 189 -1.46 -30.27 0.51
N SER A 190 -0.91 -31.33 -0.11
CA SER A 190 -0.32 -31.21 -1.44
C SER A 190 -1.37 -30.78 -2.47
N GLN A 191 -1.01 -29.82 -3.32
CA GLN A 191 -1.90 -29.19 -4.31
C GLN A 191 -3.14 -28.50 -3.73
N ALA A 192 -3.23 -28.29 -2.40
CA ALA A 192 -4.35 -27.58 -1.81
C ALA A 192 -4.29 -26.08 -2.12
N ASN A 193 -5.45 -25.45 -2.27
CA ASN A 193 -5.56 -24.01 -2.37
C ASN A 193 -5.86 -23.41 -0.98
N LEU A 194 -4.86 -22.80 -0.36
CA LEU A 194 -4.90 -22.09 0.94
C LEU A 194 -4.87 -20.57 0.76
N THR A 195 -5.22 -20.06 -0.44
CA THR A 195 -5.22 -18.61 -0.71
C THR A 195 -6.06 -17.88 0.33
N ARG A 196 -5.47 -16.87 0.97
CA ARG A 196 -6.11 -16.06 2.06
C ARG A 196 -6.59 -16.88 3.27
N ALA A 197 -6.09 -18.10 3.48
CA ALA A 197 -6.37 -18.84 4.71
C ALA A 197 -5.71 -18.16 5.93
N THR A 198 -6.34 -18.28 7.10
CA THR A 198 -5.78 -17.84 8.37
C THR A 198 -5.13 -19.02 9.07
N LEU A 199 -3.82 -18.94 9.29
CA LEU A 199 -2.99 -20.01 9.85
C LEU A 199 -2.29 -19.56 11.14
N ASP A 200 -2.84 -18.57 11.83
CA ASP A 200 -2.31 -18.04 13.09
C ASP A 200 -2.20 -19.12 14.16
N HIS A 201 -1.09 -19.16 14.90
CA HIS A 201 -0.78 -20.15 15.93
C HIS A 201 -0.87 -21.63 15.48
N THR A 202 -0.83 -21.88 14.17
CA THR A 202 -1.03 -23.22 13.61
C THR A 202 0.25 -24.06 13.65
N ARG A 203 0.11 -25.38 13.87
CA ARG A 203 1.24 -26.32 13.91
C ARG A 203 1.19 -27.27 12.72
N MET A 204 1.97 -26.97 11.69
CA MET A 204 2.12 -27.71 10.44
C MET A 204 3.46 -28.47 10.37
N ASP A 205 4.04 -28.83 11.52
CA ASP A 205 5.33 -29.54 11.57
C ASP A 205 5.28 -30.83 10.71
N GLY A 206 6.20 -30.97 9.75
CA GLY A 206 6.27 -32.11 8.84
C GLY A 206 5.11 -32.26 7.86
N ALA A 207 4.24 -31.25 7.70
CA ALA A 207 3.15 -31.30 6.73
C ALA A 207 3.67 -31.37 5.28
N ASN A 208 2.89 -32.01 4.39
CA ASN A 208 3.17 -32.04 2.95
C ASN A 208 2.40 -30.92 2.27
N LEU A 209 3.08 -29.85 1.86
CA LEU A 209 2.55 -28.67 1.19
C LEU A 209 3.04 -28.57 -0.27
N ARG A 210 3.50 -29.68 -0.86
CA ARG A 210 4.03 -29.69 -2.22
C ARG A 210 3.00 -29.16 -3.21
N ASN A 211 3.39 -28.21 -4.06
CA ASN A 211 2.50 -27.56 -5.03
C ASN A 211 1.24 -26.89 -4.41
N ALA A 212 1.22 -26.63 -3.09
CA ALA A 212 0.11 -25.90 -2.47
C ALA A 212 0.18 -24.40 -2.79
N ASN A 213 -0.97 -23.74 -2.88
CA ASN A 213 -1.04 -22.30 -3.06
C ASN A 213 -1.43 -21.62 -1.74
N LEU A 214 -0.48 -20.93 -1.10
CA LEU A 214 -0.65 -20.13 0.11
C LEU A 214 -0.51 -18.62 -0.17
N ALA A 215 -0.77 -18.18 -1.40
CA ALA A 215 -0.73 -16.76 -1.75
C ALA A 215 -1.63 -15.95 -0.80
N GLU A 216 -1.10 -14.83 -0.31
CA GLU A 216 -1.79 -13.93 0.64
C GLU A 216 -2.30 -14.59 1.93
N ALA A 217 -1.83 -15.79 2.31
CA ALA A 217 -2.17 -16.39 3.58
C ALA A 217 -1.57 -15.58 4.75
N PHE A 218 -2.32 -15.48 5.86
CA PHE A 218 -1.87 -14.82 7.08
C PHE A 218 -1.30 -15.87 8.05
N LEU A 219 -0.03 -15.73 8.39
CA LEU A 219 0.74 -16.74 9.13
C LEU A 219 1.46 -16.04 10.30
N SER A 220 0.82 -15.93 11.47
CA SER A 220 1.49 -15.44 12.69
C SER A 220 1.69 -16.52 13.73
N GLU A 221 2.81 -16.50 14.46
CA GLU A 221 3.08 -17.40 15.60
C GLU A 221 2.97 -18.90 15.27
N MET A 222 3.31 -19.28 14.04
CA MET A 222 3.05 -20.63 13.51
C MET A 222 4.33 -21.48 13.41
N SER A 223 4.20 -22.82 13.44
CA SER A 223 5.32 -23.76 13.23
C SER A 223 5.08 -24.65 12.01
N PHE A 224 6.01 -24.67 11.05
CA PHE A 224 6.04 -25.57 9.89
C PHE A 224 7.41 -26.25 9.78
N ALA A 225 8.04 -26.53 10.92
CA ALA A 225 9.36 -27.13 10.96
C ALA A 225 9.36 -28.47 10.21
N GLY A 226 10.32 -28.63 9.29
CA GLY A 226 10.45 -29.82 8.45
C GLY A 226 9.32 -30.04 7.42
N ALA A 227 8.42 -29.08 7.21
CA ALA A 227 7.38 -29.19 6.19
C ALA A 227 7.97 -29.24 4.77
N ASP A 228 7.29 -29.94 3.86
CA ASP A 228 7.67 -30.03 2.44
C ASP A 228 6.85 -29.04 1.61
N LEU A 229 7.44 -27.89 1.27
CA LEU A 229 6.87 -26.82 0.43
C LEU A 229 7.48 -26.81 -0.99
N VAL A 230 7.97 -27.94 -1.50
CA VAL A 230 8.54 -28.00 -2.86
C VAL A 230 7.49 -27.55 -3.88
N GLU A 231 7.87 -26.58 -4.71
CA GLU A 231 7.02 -25.97 -5.75
C GLU A 231 5.72 -25.33 -5.21
N ALA A 232 5.65 -25.00 -3.91
CA ALA A 232 4.53 -24.26 -3.34
C ALA A 232 4.59 -22.77 -3.72
N THR A 233 3.44 -22.11 -3.74
CA THR A 233 3.33 -20.66 -3.94
C THR A 233 3.03 -19.98 -2.61
N MET A 234 3.86 -19.03 -2.20
CA MET A 234 3.64 -18.15 -1.06
C MET A 234 3.85 -16.68 -1.45
N ALA A 235 3.64 -16.35 -2.73
CA ALA A 235 3.82 -15.00 -3.24
C ALA A 235 2.94 -14.01 -2.45
N GLY A 236 3.56 -12.93 -1.95
CA GLY A 236 2.90 -11.94 -1.08
C GLY A 236 2.47 -12.46 0.30
N GLY A 237 2.78 -13.71 0.66
CA GLY A 237 2.47 -14.29 1.97
C GLY A 237 3.20 -13.56 3.09
N LYS A 238 2.56 -13.45 4.25
CA LYS A 238 3.09 -12.71 5.41
C LYS A 238 3.28 -13.63 6.60
N LEU A 239 4.54 -13.84 6.99
CA LEU A 239 4.97 -14.71 8.08
C LEU A 239 5.58 -13.87 9.19
N PHE A 240 4.90 -13.80 10.33
CA PHE A 240 5.36 -13.08 11.51
C PHE A 240 5.59 -14.05 12.66
N VAL A 241 6.77 -14.02 13.28
CA VAL A 241 7.10 -14.86 14.45
C VAL A 241 6.83 -16.34 14.14
N PHE A 242 7.65 -16.94 13.27
CA PHE A 242 7.39 -18.31 12.79
C PHE A 242 8.56 -19.25 13.04
N ASN A 243 8.29 -20.56 13.03
CA ASN A 243 9.32 -21.60 13.04
C ASN A 243 9.22 -22.48 11.79
N GLY A 244 10.11 -22.24 10.83
CA GLY A 244 10.27 -22.99 9.59
C GLY A 244 11.58 -23.79 9.53
N ALA A 245 12.17 -24.12 10.68
CA ALA A 245 13.46 -24.82 10.71
C ALA A 245 13.40 -26.14 9.92
N GLY A 246 14.37 -26.34 9.02
CA GLY A 246 14.44 -27.54 8.17
C GLY A 246 13.34 -27.68 7.10
N ALA A 247 12.49 -26.67 6.91
CA ALA A 247 11.46 -26.70 5.87
C ALA A 247 12.08 -26.71 4.46
N ARG A 248 11.37 -27.32 3.50
CA ARG A 248 11.85 -27.49 2.13
C ARG A 248 11.08 -26.61 1.16
N PHE A 249 11.68 -25.51 0.73
CA PHE A 249 11.14 -24.54 -0.23
C PHE A 249 11.72 -24.72 -1.63
N ILE A 250 12.12 -25.93 -2.01
CA ILE A 250 12.80 -26.17 -3.29
C ILE A 250 11.88 -25.74 -4.43
N LYS A 251 12.33 -24.81 -5.28
CA LYS A 251 11.55 -24.20 -6.37
C LYS A 251 10.23 -23.55 -5.93
N ALA A 252 10.10 -23.16 -4.67
CA ALA A 252 8.93 -22.44 -4.20
C ALA A 252 8.92 -21.01 -4.78
N ASP A 253 7.72 -20.48 -5.04
CA ASP A 253 7.51 -19.08 -5.38
C ASP A 253 7.28 -18.28 -4.10
N LEU A 254 8.29 -17.53 -3.68
CA LEU A 254 8.30 -16.68 -2.48
C LEU A 254 8.36 -15.20 -2.86
N ARG A 255 7.99 -14.84 -4.10
CA ARG A 255 8.07 -13.46 -4.58
C ARG A 255 7.24 -12.52 -3.70
N LYS A 256 7.82 -11.39 -3.30
CA LYS A 256 7.18 -10.40 -2.42
C LYS A 256 6.71 -10.95 -1.06
N ALA A 257 7.15 -12.16 -0.66
CA ALA A 257 6.82 -12.70 0.65
C ALA A 257 7.52 -11.90 1.76
N VAL A 258 6.90 -11.83 2.93
CA VAL A 258 7.41 -11.14 4.11
C VAL A 258 7.69 -12.17 5.21
N PHE A 259 8.95 -12.28 5.62
CA PHE A 259 9.39 -13.11 6.73
C PHE A 259 9.92 -12.19 7.84
N THR A 260 9.29 -12.21 9.01
CA THR A 260 9.62 -11.31 10.12
C THR A 260 9.78 -12.08 11.42
N ASP A 261 10.88 -11.87 12.12
CA ASP A 261 11.17 -12.39 13.46
C ASP A 261 11.02 -13.92 13.59
N GLY A 262 11.43 -14.66 12.55
CA GLY A 262 11.25 -16.11 12.47
C GLY A 262 12.54 -16.93 12.47
N ASN A 263 12.36 -18.23 12.28
CA ASN A 263 13.45 -19.19 12.20
C ASN A 263 13.37 -20.00 10.90
N LEU A 264 14.35 -19.87 10.02
CA LEU A 264 14.55 -20.70 8.83
C LEU A 264 15.81 -21.56 8.94
N SER A 265 16.38 -21.76 10.12
CA SER A 265 17.62 -22.53 10.28
C SER A 265 17.53 -23.90 9.61
N GLY A 266 18.50 -24.24 8.76
CA GLY A 266 18.56 -25.49 8.02
C GLY A 266 17.50 -25.65 6.93
N ALA A 267 16.72 -24.61 6.60
CA ALA A 267 15.76 -24.67 5.51
C ALA A 267 16.46 -24.81 4.16
N ASN A 268 15.77 -25.45 3.21
CA ASN A 268 16.27 -25.67 1.85
C ASN A 268 15.50 -24.78 0.87
N LEU A 269 16.14 -23.71 0.39
CA LEU A 269 15.62 -22.75 -0.58
C LEU A 269 16.20 -22.97 -1.99
N ILE A 270 16.65 -24.19 -2.32
CA ILE A 270 17.27 -24.46 -3.63
C ILE A 270 16.31 -24.07 -4.76
N ALA A 271 16.78 -23.23 -5.68
CA ALA A 271 16.00 -22.73 -6.81
C ALA A 271 14.68 -22.02 -6.45
N ALA A 272 14.49 -21.59 -5.19
CA ALA A 272 13.35 -20.79 -4.79
C ALA A 272 13.44 -19.37 -5.38
N ASP A 273 12.30 -18.76 -5.68
CA ASP A 273 12.24 -17.39 -6.15
C ASP A 273 11.85 -16.44 -4.99
N LEU A 274 12.82 -15.68 -4.49
CA LEU A 274 12.63 -14.67 -3.43
C LEU A 274 12.55 -13.25 -3.99
N SER A 275 12.26 -13.06 -5.28
CA SER A 275 12.30 -11.73 -5.89
C SER A 275 11.36 -10.75 -5.18
N GLY A 276 11.91 -9.62 -4.72
CA GLY A 276 11.18 -8.60 -3.95
C GLY A 276 10.73 -9.03 -2.55
N ALA A 277 11.18 -10.19 -2.03
CA ALA A 277 10.85 -10.63 -0.68
C ALA A 277 11.55 -9.77 0.38
N PHE A 278 10.93 -9.65 1.56
CA PHE A 278 11.46 -8.92 2.72
C PHE A 278 11.69 -9.89 3.87
N ILE A 279 12.94 -10.03 4.31
CA ILE A 279 13.36 -10.93 5.37
C ILE A 279 13.98 -10.09 6.49
N TYR A 280 13.25 -9.96 7.60
CA TYR A 280 13.64 -9.17 8.76
C TYR A 280 13.75 -10.02 10.02
N GLY A 281 14.81 -9.81 10.80
CA GLY A 281 14.95 -10.42 12.14
C GLY A 281 14.94 -11.95 12.15
N THR A 282 15.17 -12.59 11.00
CA THR A 282 15.01 -14.03 10.80
C THR A 282 16.36 -14.75 10.88
N SER A 283 16.42 -15.90 11.55
CA SER A 283 17.62 -16.78 11.50
C SER A 283 17.68 -17.55 10.18
N LEU A 284 18.80 -17.43 9.49
CA LEU A 284 19.16 -18.11 8.25
C LEU A 284 20.34 -19.09 8.45
N ASP A 285 20.58 -19.52 9.69
CA ASP A 285 21.65 -20.45 10.03
C ASP A 285 21.57 -21.73 9.18
N ALA A 286 22.64 -22.07 8.45
CA ALA A 286 22.72 -23.30 7.65
C ALA A 286 21.60 -23.49 6.60
N VAL A 287 20.95 -22.41 6.16
CA VAL A 287 20.06 -22.40 5.00
C VAL A 287 20.82 -22.73 3.72
N ASP A 288 20.23 -23.55 2.85
CA ASP A 288 20.74 -23.78 1.50
C ASP A 288 20.02 -22.87 0.49
N MET A 289 20.73 -21.89 -0.07
CA MET A 289 20.21 -20.95 -1.08
C MET A 289 20.74 -21.22 -2.49
N THR A 290 21.25 -22.43 -2.74
CA THR A 290 21.85 -22.77 -4.04
C THR A 290 20.84 -22.56 -5.16
N ASP A 291 21.23 -21.78 -6.16
CA ASP A 291 20.42 -21.38 -7.30
C ASP A 291 19.12 -20.63 -6.94
N ALA A 292 18.97 -20.13 -5.72
CA ALA A 292 17.86 -19.26 -5.38
C ALA A 292 17.96 -17.92 -6.14
N VAL A 293 16.81 -17.37 -6.53
CA VAL A 293 16.71 -16.03 -7.12
C VAL A 293 16.44 -15.03 -6.00
N VAL A 294 17.27 -14.00 -5.90
CA VAL A 294 17.22 -12.96 -4.84
C VAL A 294 17.15 -11.55 -5.42
N THR A 295 16.56 -11.40 -6.61
CA THR A 295 16.42 -10.10 -7.28
C THR A 295 15.65 -9.13 -6.39
N ARG A 296 16.28 -8.03 -5.99
CA ARG A 296 15.68 -7.02 -5.11
C ARG A 296 15.12 -7.58 -3.79
N THR A 297 15.68 -8.68 -3.30
CA THR A 297 15.35 -9.20 -1.97
C THR A 297 16.00 -8.33 -0.91
N THR A 298 15.29 -8.07 0.18
CA THR A 298 15.85 -7.37 1.35
C THR A 298 16.11 -8.37 2.47
N PHE A 299 17.36 -8.41 2.92
CA PHE A 299 17.81 -9.03 4.16
C PHE A 299 18.13 -7.90 5.15
N GLU A 300 17.35 -7.80 6.21
CA GLU A 300 17.53 -6.78 7.25
C GLU A 300 17.61 -7.42 8.63
N SER A 301 18.65 -7.12 9.39
CA SER A 301 18.82 -7.65 10.76
C SER A 301 18.73 -9.19 10.85
N VAL A 302 19.06 -9.89 9.77
CA VAL A 302 19.07 -11.37 9.74
C VAL A 302 20.30 -11.91 10.45
N SER A 303 20.19 -13.11 11.02
CA SER A 303 21.33 -13.81 11.64
C SER A 303 21.67 -15.09 10.88
N GLY A 304 22.91 -15.55 10.98
CA GLY A 304 23.34 -16.84 10.42
C GLY A 304 23.62 -16.90 8.92
N LEU A 305 23.28 -15.86 8.16
CA LEU A 305 23.59 -15.79 6.73
C LEU A 305 25.09 -15.57 6.50
N THR A 306 25.73 -16.51 5.83
CA THR A 306 27.15 -16.47 5.46
C THR A 306 27.34 -16.06 3.99
N SER A 307 28.54 -15.57 3.67
CA SER A 307 28.93 -15.26 2.30
C SER A 307 28.80 -16.48 1.37
N ALA A 308 29.19 -17.67 1.82
CA ALA A 308 29.09 -18.88 1.00
C ALA A 308 27.65 -19.24 0.61
N GLN A 309 26.69 -19.03 1.52
CA GLN A 309 25.26 -19.21 1.23
C GLN A 309 24.75 -18.16 0.26
N PHE A 310 25.17 -16.89 0.42
CA PHE A 310 24.76 -15.83 -0.49
C PHE A 310 25.36 -16.00 -1.90
N TYR A 311 26.61 -16.47 -2.00
CA TYR A 311 27.31 -16.65 -3.27
C TYR A 311 26.77 -17.81 -4.11
N SER A 312 26.02 -18.73 -3.50
CA SER A 312 25.40 -19.82 -4.24
C SER A 312 24.11 -19.40 -4.97
N THR A 313 23.61 -18.18 -4.74
CA THR A 313 22.42 -17.64 -5.42
C THR A 313 22.67 -17.36 -6.91
N VAL A 314 21.60 -17.40 -7.72
CA VAL A 314 21.65 -17.10 -9.16
C VAL A 314 22.17 -15.69 -9.41
N ASN A 315 21.63 -14.71 -8.68
CA ASN A 315 21.95 -13.30 -8.83
C ASN A 315 23.44 -13.01 -8.63
N TYR A 316 24.05 -13.59 -7.58
CA TYR A 316 25.48 -13.43 -7.33
C TYR A 316 26.34 -14.03 -8.46
N GLN A 317 26.01 -15.24 -8.90
CA GLN A 317 26.71 -15.92 -9.99
C GLN A 317 26.59 -15.16 -11.32
N GLN A 318 25.46 -14.50 -11.55
CA GLN A 318 25.19 -13.67 -12.72
C GLN A 318 25.79 -12.26 -12.65
N ARG A 319 26.49 -11.91 -11.56
CA ARG A 319 27.01 -10.56 -11.31
C ARG A 319 25.92 -9.48 -11.23
N ASN A 320 24.68 -9.84 -10.90
CA ASN A 320 23.54 -8.94 -10.88
C ASN A 320 22.85 -8.93 -9.51
N LEU A 321 23.28 -8.01 -8.65
CA LEU A 321 22.75 -7.76 -7.32
C LEU A 321 22.02 -6.41 -7.26
N ARG A 322 21.52 -5.92 -8.40
CA ARG A 322 20.85 -4.62 -8.48
C ARG A 322 19.66 -4.57 -7.50
N GLY A 323 19.63 -3.52 -6.68
CA GLY A 323 18.58 -3.28 -5.69
C GLY A 323 18.54 -4.27 -4.53
N ILE A 324 19.57 -5.09 -4.31
CA ILE A 324 19.61 -5.99 -3.14
C ILE A 324 19.64 -5.17 -1.85
N GLY A 325 18.87 -5.57 -0.85
CA GLY A 325 18.95 -5.03 0.50
C GLY A 325 19.78 -5.93 1.40
N LEU A 326 20.87 -5.43 1.97
CA LEU A 326 21.72 -6.12 2.94
C LEU A 326 22.01 -5.16 4.11
N GLN A 327 21.00 -4.92 4.94
CA GLN A 327 20.98 -3.87 5.95
C GLN A 327 21.14 -4.44 7.36
N SER A 328 21.83 -3.73 8.26
CA SER A 328 22.02 -4.14 9.66
C SER A 328 22.66 -5.53 9.81
N MET A 329 23.57 -5.89 8.91
CA MET A 329 24.33 -7.14 8.88
C MET A 329 25.84 -6.91 9.09
N ASP A 330 26.60 -8.01 9.26
CA ASP A 330 28.05 -8.00 9.11
C ASP A 330 28.45 -8.63 7.78
N LEU A 331 28.82 -7.77 6.82
CA LEU A 331 29.30 -8.12 5.48
C LEU A 331 30.84 -8.08 5.43
N GLY A 332 31.50 -8.09 6.58
CA GLY A 332 32.95 -8.01 6.67
C GLY A 332 33.65 -9.11 5.86
N GLY A 333 34.60 -8.74 5.01
CA GLY A 333 35.34 -9.66 4.16
C GLY A 333 34.57 -10.28 2.99
N TRP A 334 33.32 -9.87 2.74
CA TRP A 334 32.55 -10.36 1.59
C TRP A 334 33.13 -9.83 0.27
N ASP A 335 33.12 -10.64 -0.78
CA ASP A 335 33.52 -10.29 -2.12
C ASP A 335 32.33 -9.84 -2.97
N PHE A 336 32.28 -8.55 -3.27
CA PHE A 336 31.36 -7.93 -4.23
C PHE A 336 32.08 -7.50 -5.52
N SER A 337 33.27 -8.04 -5.80
CA SER A 337 33.99 -7.68 -7.01
C SER A 337 33.18 -7.93 -8.28
N ASP A 338 33.27 -7.00 -9.22
CA ASP A 338 32.57 -7.01 -10.51
C ASP A 338 31.03 -7.17 -10.46
N GLN A 339 30.42 -7.08 -9.27
CA GLN A 339 28.97 -7.16 -9.11
C GLN A 339 28.31 -5.85 -9.54
N ASP A 340 27.14 -5.94 -10.16
CA ASP A 340 26.22 -4.81 -10.28
C ASP A 340 25.44 -4.66 -8.96
N LEU A 341 25.76 -3.61 -8.20
CA LEU A 341 25.13 -3.22 -6.95
C LEU A 341 24.32 -1.93 -7.13
N SER A 342 23.91 -1.58 -8.34
CA SER A 342 23.14 -0.35 -8.53
C SER A 342 21.87 -0.35 -7.68
N GLY A 343 21.63 0.72 -6.93
CA GLY A 343 20.50 0.84 -6.01
C GLY A 343 20.53 -0.12 -4.80
N ALA A 344 21.64 -0.84 -4.56
CA ALA A 344 21.74 -1.75 -3.43
C ALA A 344 21.80 -0.98 -2.10
N SER A 345 21.19 -1.53 -1.06
CA SER A 345 21.28 -0.99 0.29
C SER A 345 22.29 -1.77 1.12
N LEU A 346 23.46 -1.17 1.37
CA LEU A 346 24.58 -1.74 2.12
C LEU A 346 24.82 -0.96 3.42
N ASP A 347 23.74 -0.57 4.11
CA ASP A 347 23.82 0.01 5.45
C ASP A 347 24.12 -1.07 6.51
N SER A 348 25.30 -1.68 6.36
CA SER A 348 25.84 -2.79 7.13
C SER A 348 27.34 -2.62 7.34
N SER A 349 27.91 -3.29 8.34
CA SER A 349 29.38 -3.34 8.47
C SER A 349 29.98 -3.99 7.23
N ILE A 350 30.84 -3.27 6.51
CA ILE A 350 31.49 -3.74 5.26
C ILE A 350 33.03 -3.76 5.41
N VAL A 351 33.52 -3.93 6.64
CA VAL A 351 34.95 -3.90 6.95
C VAL A 351 35.68 -5.00 6.17
N GLY A 352 36.59 -4.61 5.27
CA GLY A 352 37.36 -5.55 4.46
C GLY A 352 36.58 -6.21 3.32
N ALA A 353 35.33 -5.80 3.07
CA ALA A 353 34.60 -6.23 1.88
C ALA A 353 35.28 -5.70 0.59
N ASN A 354 35.25 -6.50 -0.47
CA ASN A 354 35.87 -6.18 -1.75
C ASN A 354 34.84 -5.63 -2.74
N PHE A 355 35.03 -4.39 -3.21
CA PHE A 355 34.17 -3.74 -4.21
C PHE A 355 34.88 -3.53 -5.56
N GLY A 356 36.03 -4.20 -5.78
CA GLY A 356 36.83 -4.04 -6.98
C GLY A 356 36.03 -4.28 -8.25
N GLY A 357 35.91 -3.26 -9.11
CA GLY A 357 35.15 -3.36 -10.36
C GLY A 357 33.63 -3.40 -10.20
N ALA A 358 33.08 -3.21 -8.99
CA ALA A 358 31.63 -3.17 -8.78
C ALA A 358 30.99 -1.91 -9.40
N THR A 359 29.76 -2.01 -9.89
CA THR A 359 28.92 -0.85 -10.24
C THR A 359 28.07 -0.51 -9.02
N ILE A 360 28.07 0.75 -8.57
CA ILE A 360 27.45 1.16 -7.28
C ILE A 360 26.52 2.37 -7.40
N GLU A 361 26.12 2.77 -8.61
CA GLU A 361 25.22 3.93 -8.80
C GLU A 361 23.92 3.76 -8.01
N GLY A 362 23.51 4.78 -7.25
CA GLY A 362 22.32 4.70 -6.40
C GLY A 362 22.47 3.90 -5.11
N ALA A 363 23.63 3.27 -4.86
CA ALA A 363 23.81 2.41 -3.69
C ALA A 363 24.00 3.23 -2.40
N THR A 364 23.52 2.68 -1.28
CA THR A 364 23.68 3.26 0.07
C THR A 364 24.75 2.54 0.85
N PHE A 365 25.63 3.29 1.53
CA PHE A 365 26.72 2.73 2.29
C PHE A 365 26.71 3.14 3.78
N HIS A 366 27.06 2.17 4.62
CA HIS A 366 27.35 2.40 6.04
C HIS A 366 28.68 3.15 6.25
N ARG A 367 28.81 3.80 7.41
CA ARG A 367 29.99 4.57 7.86
C ARG A 367 31.35 3.86 7.81
N SER A 368 31.37 2.54 7.62
CA SER A 368 32.61 1.75 7.52
C SER A 368 33.25 1.72 6.13
N LEU A 369 32.61 2.31 5.11
CA LEU A 369 33.19 2.42 3.77
C LEU A 369 34.51 3.20 3.81
N THR A 370 35.54 2.70 3.13
CA THR A 370 36.81 3.42 2.97
C THR A 370 36.95 4.01 1.57
N SER A 371 37.84 5.00 1.44
CA SER A 371 38.20 5.58 0.14
C SER A 371 38.73 4.52 -0.82
N ASP A 372 39.56 3.58 -0.33
CA ASP A 372 40.15 2.53 -1.16
C ASP A 372 39.07 1.60 -1.72
N GLN A 373 38.06 1.27 -0.91
CA GLN A 373 36.90 0.51 -1.36
C GLN A 373 36.13 1.27 -2.44
N LEU A 374 35.80 2.55 -2.21
CA LEU A 374 35.11 3.38 -3.21
C LEU A 374 35.91 3.49 -4.52
N TYR A 375 37.20 3.79 -4.43
CA TYR A 375 38.07 4.02 -5.60
C TYR A 375 38.31 2.74 -6.43
N SER A 376 38.18 1.57 -5.79
CA SER A 376 38.28 0.29 -6.47
C SER A 376 37.09 -0.02 -7.38
N THR A 377 35.95 0.66 -7.19
CA THR A 377 34.72 0.41 -7.95
C THR A 377 34.86 0.82 -9.43
N ARG A 378 34.11 0.15 -10.30
CA ARG A 378 33.98 0.53 -11.71
C ARG A 378 33.33 1.89 -11.85
N SER A 379 32.29 2.16 -11.06
CA SER A 379 31.60 3.46 -10.99
C SER A 379 32.57 4.63 -10.76
N TYR A 380 33.44 4.56 -9.75
CA TYR A 380 34.43 5.60 -9.49
C TYR A 380 35.43 5.76 -10.64
N GLN A 381 35.91 4.65 -11.19
CA GLN A 381 36.88 4.65 -12.30
C GLN A 381 36.28 5.22 -13.59
N GLN A 382 34.98 5.01 -13.81
CA GLN A 382 34.22 5.54 -14.93
C GLN A 382 33.67 6.95 -14.69
N LYS A 383 34.01 7.58 -13.56
CA LYS A 383 33.59 8.93 -13.20
C LYS A 383 32.08 9.08 -12.99
N SER A 384 31.38 8.00 -12.63
CA SER A 384 29.94 8.01 -12.35
C SER A 384 29.67 7.50 -10.94
N LEU A 385 29.39 8.42 -10.02
CA LEU A 385 28.92 8.18 -8.65
C LEU A 385 27.47 8.68 -8.47
N ARG A 386 26.70 8.70 -9.55
CA ARG A 386 25.30 9.17 -9.56
C ARG A 386 24.49 8.42 -8.50
N GLY A 387 23.75 9.17 -7.70
CA GLY A 387 22.85 8.63 -6.68
C GLY A 387 23.53 7.91 -5.51
N VAL A 388 24.86 7.85 -5.42
CA VAL A 388 25.53 7.13 -4.32
C VAL A 388 25.25 7.87 -3.01
N GLN A 389 24.78 7.14 -1.99
CA GLN A 389 24.41 7.70 -0.69
C GLN A 389 25.53 7.46 0.34
N LEU A 390 26.24 8.53 0.68
CA LEU A 390 27.38 8.57 1.62
C LEU A 390 27.08 9.39 2.87
N GLY A 391 25.80 9.63 3.20
CA GLY A 391 25.39 10.53 4.29
C GLY A 391 25.95 10.22 5.67
N SER A 392 26.32 8.95 5.92
CA SER A 392 26.93 8.50 7.19
C SER A 392 28.44 8.25 7.10
N VAL A 393 29.06 8.45 5.93
CA VAL A 393 30.46 8.09 5.65
C VAL A 393 31.32 9.32 5.77
N ASP A 394 32.35 9.30 6.62
CA ASP A 394 33.31 10.40 6.67
C ASP A 394 34.16 10.42 5.39
N VAL A 395 33.88 11.38 4.52
CA VAL A 395 34.54 11.58 3.22
C VAL A 395 35.62 12.65 3.26
N ALA A 396 36.08 13.05 4.44
CA ALA A 396 37.16 14.02 4.59
C ALA A 396 38.40 13.56 3.81
N ASN A 397 38.95 14.45 2.98
CA ASN A 397 40.13 14.21 2.13
C ASN A 397 39.94 13.16 1.02
N TRP A 398 38.71 12.76 0.71
CA TRP A 398 38.44 11.91 -0.44
C TRP A 398 38.49 12.72 -1.75
N ASP A 399 38.83 12.07 -2.85
CA ASP A 399 39.00 12.68 -4.15
C ASP A 399 37.74 12.48 -5.00
N PHE A 400 36.99 13.56 -5.21
CA PHE A 400 35.80 13.59 -6.08
C PHE A 400 36.05 14.31 -7.41
N ARG A 401 37.32 14.54 -7.77
CA ARG A 401 37.64 15.26 -9.02
C ARG A 401 37.06 14.56 -10.23
N ASP A 402 36.37 15.36 -11.04
CA ASP A 402 35.73 14.97 -12.28
C ASP A 402 34.67 13.87 -12.11
N GLN A 403 34.21 13.58 -10.89
CA GLN A 403 33.14 12.62 -10.65
C GLN A 403 31.78 13.25 -10.96
N ASP A 404 30.89 12.49 -11.60
CA ASP A 404 29.46 12.81 -11.62
C ASP A 404 28.82 12.31 -10.32
N ILE A 405 28.30 13.24 -9.53
CA ILE A 405 27.72 13.01 -8.19
C ILE A 405 26.24 13.39 -8.12
N LYS A 406 25.58 13.62 -9.26
CA LYS A 406 24.16 14.00 -9.31
C LYS A 406 23.31 13.03 -8.49
N GLY A 407 22.35 13.53 -7.70
CA GLY A 407 21.50 12.70 -6.83
C GLY A 407 22.19 12.06 -5.62
N GLY A 408 23.49 12.28 -5.44
CA GLY A 408 24.25 11.72 -4.31
C GLY A 408 23.92 12.42 -2.99
N GLN A 409 24.09 11.68 -1.88
CA GLN A 409 24.05 12.24 -0.53
C GLN A 409 25.43 12.21 0.08
N PHE A 410 25.80 13.28 0.77
CA PHE A 410 27.12 13.41 1.36
C PHE A 410 27.04 13.58 2.88
N HIS A 411 28.13 13.30 3.58
CA HIS A 411 28.29 13.57 5.00
C HIS A 411 28.85 14.98 5.22
N GLN A 412 28.64 15.57 6.40
CA GLN A 412 29.06 16.93 6.75
C GLN A 412 30.56 17.24 6.57
N SER A 413 31.40 16.23 6.38
CA SER A 413 32.83 16.42 6.07
C SER A 413 33.11 16.71 4.59
N PHE A 414 32.10 16.64 3.72
CA PHE A 414 32.20 17.01 2.32
C PHE A 414 32.32 18.53 2.16
N SER A 415 33.41 18.98 1.54
CA SER A 415 33.76 20.40 1.43
C SER A 415 33.32 21.02 0.10
N SER A 416 33.23 22.35 0.08
CA SER A 416 33.04 23.11 -1.17
C SER A 416 34.15 22.87 -2.19
N GLU A 417 35.40 22.72 -1.75
CA GLU A 417 36.52 22.41 -2.62
C GLU A 417 36.33 21.05 -3.32
N GLN A 418 35.83 20.03 -2.60
CA GLN A 418 35.50 18.75 -3.19
C GLN A 418 34.35 18.90 -4.19
N LEU A 419 33.27 19.60 -3.82
CA LEU A 419 32.13 19.87 -4.70
C LEU A 419 32.58 20.54 -6.01
N TYR A 420 33.32 21.66 -5.93
CA TYR A 420 33.73 22.44 -7.10
C TYR A 420 34.65 21.66 -8.05
N SER A 421 35.29 20.63 -7.53
CA SER A 421 36.18 19.76 -8.31
C SER A 421 35.43 18.69 -9.11
N THR A 422 34.15 18.46 -8.82
CA THR A 422 33.34 17.42 -9.48
C THR A 422 32.96 17.79 -10.91
N ALA A 423 32.68 16.78 -11.73
CA ALA A 423 32.16 17.01 -13.09
C ALA A 423 30.75 17.61 -13.04
N SER A 424 29.91 17.16 -12.11
CA SER A 424 28.55 17.69 -11.91
C SER A 424 28.55 19.21 -11.71
N TYR A 425 29.39 19.72 -10.80
CA TYR A 425 29.50 21.17 -10.57
C TYR A 425 29.99 21.93 -11.80
N GLN A 426 31.02 21.41 -12.48
CA GLN A 426 31.60 22.05 -13.67
C GLN A 426 30.62 22.08 -14.85
N GLN A 427 29.75 21.07 -14.94
CA GLN A 427 28.71 20.95 -15.94
C GLN A 427 27.41 21.66 -15.56
N GLN A 428 27.37 22.30 -14.38
CA GLN A 428 26.18 22.95 -13.82
C GLN A 428 25.00 21.99 -13.64
N ASP A 429 25.27 20.71 -13.35
CA ASP A 429 24.27 19.66 -13.17
C ASP A 429 24.38 19.00 -11.79
N LEU A 430 23.79 19.63 -10.78
CA LEU A 430 23.72 19.16 -9.40
C LEU A 430 22.30 18.73 -9.00
N GLY A 431 21.44 18.41 -9.96
CA GLY A 431 20.05 18.05 -9.67
C GLY A 431 19.95 16.90 -8.65
N ASN A 432 18.99 17.02 -7.74
CA ASN A 432 18.72 16.08 -6.64
C ASN A 432 19.90 15.86 -5.66
N ILE A 433 20.94 16.68 -5.68
CA ILE A 433 22.02 16.60 -4.69
C ILE A 433 21.44 16.74 -3.28
N ASN A 434 21.90 15.90 -2.35
CA ASN A 434 21.43 15.91 -0.98
C ASN A 434 22.51 16.40 -0.01
N LEU A 435 22.31 17.63 0.46
CA LEU A 435 23.14 18.37 1.41
C LEU A 435 22.36 18.63 2.72
N LEU A 436 21.46 17.72 3.10
CA LEU A 436 20.70 17.75 4.34
C LEU A 436 21.62 18.00 5.54
N GLN A 437 21.27 18.98 6.39
CA GLN A 437 22.02 19.35 7.59
C GLN A 437 23.50 19.74 7.37
N HIS A 438 23.92 20.07 6.14
CA HIS A 438 25.29 20.51 5.88
C HIS A 438 25.52 21.97 6.27
N ASP A 439 26.77 22.33 6.54
CA ASP A 439 27.19 23.73 6.51
C ASP A 439 27.71 24.06 5.10
N VAL A 440 26.87 24.77 4.35
CA VAL A 440 27.16 25.24 2.99
C VAL A 440 27.40 26.76 2.96
N SER A 441 27.71 27.36 4.10
CA SER A 441 27.90 28.81 4.22
C SER A 441 28.96 29.33 3.25
N GLY A 442 28.61 30.35 2.48
CA GLY A 442 29.48 30.98 1.48
C GLY A 442 29.80 30.10 0.26
N TRP A 443 29.11 28.97 0.07
CA TRP A 443 29.31 28.16 -1.13
C TRP A 443 28.83 28.91 -2.38
N LEU A 444 29.47 28.62 -3.52
CA LEU A 444 29.24 29.25 -4.81
C LEU A 444 28.42 28.29 -5.67
N LEU A 445 27.11 28.32 -5.52
CA LEU A 445 26.15 27.45 -6.18
C LEU A 445 25.31 28.19 -7.24
N GLY A 446 25.72 29.39 -7.65
CA GLY A 446 25.02 30.19 -8.64
C GLY A 446 25.09 29.57 -10.05
N SER A 447 24.02 29.76 -10.82
CA SER A 447 23.84 29.23 -12.19
C SER A 447 23.92 27.69 -12.29
N GLN A 448 23.67 26.98 -11.20
CA GLN A 448 23.63 25.51 -11.18
C GLN A 448 22.19 25.01 -11.45
N ASP A 449 22.05 23.85 -12.10
CA ASP A 449 20.84 23.02 -11.98
C ASP A 449 20.88 22.33 -10.60
N LEU A 450 19.96 22.73 -9.74
CA LEU A 450 19.75 22.20 -8.39
C LEU A 450 18.28 21.75 -8.23
N VAL A 451 17.65 21.33 -9.34
CA VAL A 451 16.27 20.84 -9.33
C VAL A 451 16.17 19.69 -8.32
N GLY A 452 15.25 19.80 -7.36
CA GLY A 452 15.04 18.79 -6.32
C GLY A 452 16.16 18.67 -5.29
N ALA A 453 17.13 19.58 -5.25
CA ALA A 453 18.21 19.56 -4.27
C ALA A 453 17.69 19.69 -2.83
N VAL A 454 18.32 18.98 -1.89
CA VAL A 454 17.91 18.93 -0.48
C VAL A 454 18.89 19.70 0.39
N PHE A 455 18.42 20.76 1.01
CA PHE A 455 19.15 21.63 1.95
C PHE A 455 18.50 21.63 3.35
N SER A 456 17.61 20.70 3.66
CA SER A 456 16.80 20.78 4.89
C SER A 456 17.68 20.75 6.14
N GLY A 457 17.42 21.67 7.08
CA GLY A 457 18.20 21.85 8.29
C GLY A 457 19.67 22.28 8.07
N SER A 458 20.05 22.66 6.85
CA SER A 458 21.42 23.11 6.55
C SER A 458 21.69 24.52 7.10
N THR A 459 22.97 24.83 7.33
CA THR A 459 23.44 26.21 7.51
C THR A 459 23.93 26.72 6.16
N ALA A 460 23.17 27.59 5.52
CA ALA A 460 23.40 28.10 4.17
C ALA A 460 23.64 29.62 4.16
N ARG A 461 24.30 30.14 5.18
CA ARG A 461 24.50 31.58 5.36
C ARG A 461 25.40 32.18 4.28
N GLY A 462 24.96 33.25 3.64
CA GLY A 462 25.74 33.93 2.60
C GLY A 462 26.07 33.05 1.38
N THR A 463 25.36 31.94 1.20
CA THR A 463 25.52 31.06 0.03
C THR A 463 25.09 31.80 -1.22
N ILE A 464 25.83 31.65 -2.31
CA ILE A 464 25.49 32.23 -3.61
C ILE A 464 24.71 31.19 -4.41
N LEU A 465 23.43 31.43 -4.64
CA LEU A 465 22.48 30.58 -5.38
C LEU A 465 21.87 31.34 -6.57
N SER A 466 22.42 32.50 -6.92
CA SER A 466 21.83 33.37 -7.94
C SER A 466 21.85 32.75 -9.33
N ASN A 467 20.76 32.96 -10.08
CA ASN A 467 20.51 32.41 -11.42
C ASN A 467 20.43 30.88 -11.49
N SER A 468 20.33 30.18 -10.35
CA SER A 468 20.24 28.72 -10.32
C SER A 468 18.80 28.25 -10.53
N ASP A 469 18.66 27.02 -11.04
CA ASP A 469 17.37 26.32 -11.01
C ASP A 469 17.25 25.56 -9.69
N LEU A 470 16.38 26.05 -8.80
CA LEU A 470 16.07 25.47 -7.51
C LEU A 470 14.64 24.94 -7.47
N SER A 471 14.06 24.66 -8.64
CA SER A 471 12.70 24.14 -8.69
C SER A 471 12.63 22.83 -7.89
N ARG A 472 11.58 22.71 -7.07
CA ARG A 472 11.38 21.57 -6.14
C ARG A 472 12.47 21.39 -5.07
N ALA A 473 13.40 22.33 -4.90
CA ALA A 473 14.42 22.25 -3.87
C ALA A 473 13.80 22.35 -2.46
N VAL A 474 14.43 21.70 -1.47
CA VAL A 474 13.91 21.62 -0.10
C VAL A 474 14.85 22.30 0.90
N PHE A 475 14.49 23.50 1.32
CA PHE A 475 15.15 24.33 2.34
C PHE A 475 14.44 24.29 3.70
N PHE A 476 13.58 23.29 3.96
CA PHE A 476 12.84 23.19 5.22
C PHE A 476 13.77 23.29 6.44
N GLU A 477 13.48 24.22 7.36
CA GLU A 477 14.30 24.53 8.55
C GLU A 477 15.77 24.94 8.28
N ALA A 478 16.12 25.30 7.04
CA ALA A 478 17.46 25.77 6.71
C ALA A 478 17.70 27.21 7.19
N ASP A 479 18.95 27.52 7.52
CA ASP A 479 19.37 28.89 7.81
C ASP A 479 19.99 29.54 6.56
N LEU A 480 19.19 30.34 5.86
CA LEU A 480 19.59 31.02 4.62
C LEU A 480 20.05 32.46 4.86
N THR A 481 20.37 32.85 6.10
CA THR A 481 20.70 34.25 6.43
C THR A 481 21.71 34.86 5.44
N GLY A 482 21.30 35.92 4.75
CA GLY A 482 22.13 36.65 3.80
C GLY A 482 22.49 35.90 2.52
N ALA A 483 21.85 34.77 2.21
CA ALA A 483 22.07 34.05 0.96
C ALA A 483 21.59 34.87 -0.26
N ASP A 484 22.29 34.73 -1.39
CA ASP A 484 21.93 35.38 -2.65
C ASP A 484 21.15 34.40 -3.52
N LEU A 485 19.83 34.58 -3.61
CA LEU A 485 18.90 33.82 -4.45
C LEU A 485 18.40 34.68 -5.62
N SER A 486 19.11 35.75 -5.98
CA SER A 486 18.67 36.65 -7.03
C SER A 486 18.58 35.94 -8.39
N ASN A 487 17.49 36.17 -9.12
CA ASN A 487 17.16 35.51 -10.39
C ASN A 487 17.07 33.97 -10.34
N ALA A 488 17.00 33.36 -9.14
CA ALA A 488 16.86 31.92 -9.03
C ALA A 488 15.42 31.48 -9.33
N ASN A 489 15.27 30.26 -9.87
CA ASN A 489 13.96 29.62 -10.03
C ASN A 489 13.64 28.79 -8.78
N LEU A 490 12.72 29.24 -7.94
CA LEU A 490 12.24 28.52 -6.74
C LEU A 490 10.86 27.89 -6.96
N THR A 491 10.48 27.59 -8.20
CA THR A 491 9.15 27.03 -8.47
C THR A 491 8.95 25.72 -7.71
N ILE A 492 7.88 25.61 -6.91
CA ILE A 492 7.58 24.45 -6.03
C ILE A 492 8.65 24.22 -4.93
N ALA A 493 9.58 25.15 -4.70
CA ALA A 493 10.56 24.98 -3.63
C ALA A 493 9.91 25.08 -2.24
N ASN A 494 10.42 24.30 -1.29
CA ASN A 494 9.96 24.32 0.10
C ASN A 494 10.98 25.01 1.00
N ALA A 495 10.71 26.26 1.36
CA ALA A 495 11.46 27.04 2.35
C ALA A 495 10.64 27.27 3.64
N GLY A 496 9.74 26.33 3.98
CA GLY A 496 8.96 26.38 5.21
C GLY A 496 9.86 26.34 6.44
N SER A 497 9.54 27.15 7.45
CA SER A 497 10.35 27.29 8.67
C SER A 497 11.82 27.71 8.46
N ALA A 498 12.23 28.08 7.24
CA ALA A 498 13.58 28.54 6.99
C ALA A 498 13.80 29.95 7.58
N ASN A 499 15.04 30.27 7.94
CA ASN A 499 15.44 31.63 8.30
C ASN A 499 15.85 32.39 7.03
N LEU A 500 15.09 33.43 6.69
CA LEU A 500 15.25 34.19 5.44
C LEU A 500 15.77 35.61 5.67
N GLN A 501 16.31 35.90 6.86
CA GLN A 501 16.85 37.21 7.18
C GLN A 501 17.91 37.66 6.15
N GLY A 502 17.66 38.79 5.48
CA GLY A 502 18.60 39.40 4.55
C GLY A 502 18.85 38.61 3.27
N VAL A 503 18.02 37.60 2.96
CA VAL A 503 18.10 36.85 1.70
C VAL A 503 17.79 37.76 0.52
N ASP A 504 18.55 37.66 -0.57
CA ASP A 504 18.26 38.38 -1.82
C ASP A 504 17.39 37.54 -2.76
N LEU A 505 16.15 37.96 -2.99
CA LEU A 505 15.15 37.34 -3.86
C LEU A 505 14.84 38.18 -5.10
N ARG A 506 15.60 39.25 -5.39
CA ARG A 506 15.34 40.10 -6.57
C ARG A 506 15.43 39.27 -7.85
N GLY A 507 14.41 39.34 -8.69
CA GLY A 507 14.31 38.56 -9.93
C GLY A 507 13.94 37.09 -9.74
N ALA A 508 13.79 36.60 -8.51
CA ALA A 508 13.49 35.20 -8.26
C ALA A 508 12.05 34.85 -8.67
N LYS A 509 11.86 33.61 -9.16
CA LYS A 509 10.54 33.02 -9.47
C LYS A 509 10.08 32.16 -8.29
N LEU A 510 8.99 32.54 -7.64
CA LEU A 510 8.48 31.91 -6.42
C LEU A 510 7.15 31.15 -6.64
N ASP A 511 6.82 30.84 -7.89
CA ASP A 511 5.55 30.22 -8.24
C ASP A 511 5.38 28.89 -7.51
N ASN A 512 4.23 28.69 -6.88
CA ASN A 512 3.93 27.48 -6.09
C ASN A 512 4.91 27.22 -4.92
N ALA A 513 5.80 28.16 -4.59
CA ALA A 513 6.79 27.98 -3.51
C ALA A 513 6.13 28.07 -2.12
N PHE A 514 6.73 27.36 -1.17
CA PHE A 514 6.22 27.26 0.20
C PHE A 514 7.14 27.95 1.20
N PHE A 515 6.63 29.01 1.83
CA PHE A 515 7.30 29.81 2.85
C PHE A 515 6.55 29.82 4.18
N SER A 516 5.56 28.95 4.41
CA SER A 516 4.81 29.01 5.68
C SER A 516 5.73 28.81 6.87
N ASN A 517 5.50 29.62 7.91
CA ASN A 517 6.33 29.69 9.12
C ASN A 517 7.81 30.06 8.88
N ALA A 518 8.21 30.45 7.67
CA ALA A 518 9.53 31.03 7.46
C ALA A 518 9.70 32.27 8.35
N VAL A 519 10.91 32.46 8.86
CA VAL A 519 11.25 33.50 9.82
C VAL A 519 11.95 34.64 9.08
N ASP A 520 11.64 35.88 9.47
CA ASP A 520 12.28 37.10 8.98
C ASP A 520 12.22 37.31 7.45
N LEU A 521 11.19 36.78 6.78
CA LEU A 521 10.95 37.06 5.35
C LEU A 521 10.73 38.56 5.09
N ASP A 522 10.16 39.30 6.06
CA ASP A 522 10.02 40.76 6.00
C ASP A 522 11.36 41.52 6.02
N GLN A 523 12.45 40.82 6.35
CA GLN A 523 13.83 41.34 6.30
C GLN A 523 14.60 40.84 5.08
N ALA A 524 13.96 40.10 4.15
CA ALA A 524 14.55 39.75 2.87
C ALA A 524 14.58 40.96 1.92
N ILE A 525 15.37 40.85 0.85
CA ILE A 525 15.53 41.85 -0.20
C ILE A 525 14.78 41.35 -1.43
N TYR A 526 13.78 42.09 -1.86
CA TYR A 526 12.93 41.80 -3.03
C TYR A 526 12.46 43.12 -3.64
N ASP A 527 11.98 43.06 -4.88
CA ASP A 527 11.44 44.21 -5.60
C ASP A 527 10.40 43.74 -6.64
N GLU A 528 9.99 44.63 -7.55
CA GLU A 528 9.01 44.33 -8.59
C GLU A 528 9.43 43.19 -9.55
N THR A 529 10.70 42.80 -9.55
CA THR A 529 11.21 41.70 -10.37
C THR A 529 11.07 40.34 -9.70
N THR A 530 10.81 40.29 -8.38
CA THR A 530 10.46 39.05 -7.68
C THR A 530 9.01 38.67 -8.04
N ILE A 531 8.82 37.50 -8.65
CA ILE A 531 7.52 37.05 -9.15
C ILE A 531 6.97 35.88 -8.33
N TYR A 532 5.65 35.83 -8.15
CA TYR A 532 4.93 34.77 -7.46
C TYR A 532 3.54 34.59 -8.07
N ASN A 533 2.85 33.50 -7.76
CA ASN A 533 1.50 33.23 -8.27
C ASN A 533 0.47 33.03 -7.16
N GLN A 534 -0.77 32.71 -7.54
CA GLN A 534 -1.88 32.51 -6.60
C GLN A 534 -1.72 31.32 -5.64
N TRP A 535 -0.77 30.43 -5.90
CA TRP A 535 -0.53 29.22 -5.12
C TRP A 535 0.70 29.32 -4.21
N THR A 536 1.53 30.35 -4.39
CA THR A 536 2.66 30.63 -3.50
C THR A 536 2.17 30.88 -2.07
N GLN A 537 2.76 30.18 -1.09
CA GLN A 537 2.32 30.23 0.31
C GLN A 537 3.28 31.03 1.18
N PHE A 538 2.87 32.22 1.57
CA PHE A 538 3.66 33.11 2.43
C PHE A 538 3.40 32.89 3.93
N PRO A 539 4.31 33.33 4.83
CA PRO A 539 4.06 33.36 6.26
C PRO A 539 2.79 34.17 6.61
N THR A 540 2.10 33.76 7.67
CA THR A 540 0.92 34.48 8.16
C THR A 540 1.23 35.96 8.43
N GLY A 541 0.48 36.85 7.77
CA GLY A 541 0.61 38.30 7.94
C GLY A 541 1.61 38.98 6.99
N PHE A 542 2.31 38.22 6.15
CA PHE A 542 3.13 38.77 5.07
C PHE A 542 2.24 39.12 3.85
N ASP A 543 2.34 40.35 3.37
CA ASP A 543 1.66 40.81 2.15
C ASP A 543 2.69 41.00 1.03
N PRO A 544 2.78 40.07 0.06
CA PRO A 544 3.78 40.15 -1.01
C PRO A 544 3.56 41.35 -1.95
N ALA A 545 2.32 41.81 -2.14
CA ALA A 545 2.05 42.98 -2.96
C ALA A 545 2.49 44.27 -2.27
N ALA A 546 2.26 44.40 -0.96
CA ALA A 546 2.76 45.52 -0.16
C ALA A 546 4.30 45.52 -0.04
N ALA A 547 4.90 44.33 -0.11
CA ALA A 547 6.34 44.12 -0.17
C ALA A 547 6.96 44.52 -1.53
N GLY A 548 6.14 44.81 -2.54
CA GLY A 548 6.59 45.25 -3.86
C GLY A 548 6.81 44.13 -4.87
N MET A 549 6.47 42.89 -4.54
CA MET A 549 6.58 41.74 -5.45
C MET A 549 5.46 41.74 -6.50
N THR A 550 5.73 41.14 -7.66
CA THR A 550 4.77 41.07 -8.78
C THR A 550 4.04 39.73 -8.82
N MET A 551 2.71 39.76 -8.76
CA MET A 551 1.90 38.56 -8.96
C MET A 551 1.74 38.23 -10.44
N GLN A 552 1.94 36.98 -10.82
CA GLN A 552 1.63 36.41 -12.14
C GLN A 552 0.70 35.21 -11.96
N ILE A 553 -0.48 35.26 -12.57
CA ILE A 553 -1.46 34.17 -12.45
C ILE A 553 -1.03 33.05 -13.40
N THR A 554 -0.93 31.83 -12.89
CA THR A 554 -0.71 30.62 -13.69
C THR A 554 -2.03 29.93 -14.00
N ASP A 555 -2.12 29.26 -15.14
CA ASP A 555 -3.33 28.53 -15.53
C ASP A 555 -3.50 27.27 -14.66
N ALA A 556 -4.74 26.84 -14.45
CA ALA A 556 -5.02 25.61 -13.72
C ALA A 556 -4.50 24.40 -14.51
N GLY A 557 -3.79 23.49 -13.83
CA GLY A 557 -3.14 22.33 -14.45
C GLY A 557 -1.70 22.56 -14.93
N ASP A 558 -1.23 23.82 -14.98
CA ASP A 558 0.19 24.15 -15.16
C ASP A 558 0.84 24.20 -13.76
N PHE A 559 1.27 23.02 -13.29
CA PHE A 559 1.74 22.80 -11.92
C PHE A 559 3.21 23.19 -11.74
N ASP A 560 4.03 23.16 -12.78
CA ASP A 560 5.41 23.65 -12.75
C ASP A 560 5.57 25.11 -13.23
N ALA A 561 4.46 25.74 -13.60
CA ALA A 561 4.38 27.13 -14.02
C ALA A 561 5.26 27.46 -15.24
N ASP A 562 5.54 26.48 -16.11
CA ASP A 562 6.35 26.70 -17.31
C ASP A 562 5.55 27.29 -18.49
N GLY A 563 4.22 27.40 -18.35
CA GLY A 563 3.30 27.91 -19.35
C GLY A 563 2.86 26.88 -20.38
N SER A 564 3.15 25.60 -20.14
CA SER A 564 2.74 24.46 -20.95
C SER A 564 1.95 23.44 -20.12
N PHE A 565 1.20 22.58 -20.80
CA PHE A 565 0.51 21.45 -20.16
C PHE A 565 1.20 20.16 -20.62
N GLY A 566 2.22 19.77 -19.87
CA GLY A 566 3.20 18.76 -20.24
C GLY A 566 3.15 17.49 -19.40
N VAL A 567 4.08 16.57 -19.70
CA VAL A 567 4.26 15.35 -18.91
C VAL A 567 4.75 15.68 -17.49
N ASP A 568 5.50 16.77 -17.33
CA ASP A 568 6.05 17.16 -16.04
C ASP A 568 4.94 17.59 -15.05
N ASP A 569 3.89 18.27 -15.53
CA ASP A 569 2.68 18.54 -14.75
C ASP A 569 1.99 17.26 -14.30
N LEU A 570 1.76 16.33 -15.24
CA LEU A 570 1.15 15.05 -14.95
C LEU A 570 1.96 14.28 -13.92
N ASN A 571 3.28 14.21 -14.08
CA ASN A 571 4.16 13.54 -13.13
C ASN A 571 4.11 14.20 -11.74
N LEU A 572 3.93 15.53 -11.64
CA LEU A 572 3.69 16.19 -10.36
C LEU A 572 2.37 15.74 -9.73
N LEU A 573 1.29 15.69 -10.50
CA LEU A 573 -0.03 15.24 -10.02
C LEU A 573 -0.04 13.75 -9.65
N THR A 574 0.49 12.87 -10.51
CA THR A 574 0.53 11.42 -10.23
C THR A 574 1.41 11.14 -9.02
N SER A 575 2.58 11.79 -8.90
CA SER A 575 3.46 11.67 -7.72
C SER A 575 2.74 12.03 -6.40
N ARG A 576 1.81 13.00 -6.46
CA ARG A 576 0.98 13.40 -5.32
C ARG A 576 -0.04 12.32 -4.96
N LEU A 577 -0.69 11.71 -5.95
CA LEU A 577 -1.73 10.68 -5.81
C LEU A 577 -1.17 9.35 -5.27
N CYS A 578 -0.12 8.82 -5.89
CA CYS A 578 0.53 7.60 -5.42
C CYS A 578 1.24 7.79 -4.07
N ASN A 579 1.55 9.03 -3.65
CA ASN A 579 2.51 9.34 -2.59
C ASN A 579 3.85 8.62 -2.87
N CYS A 580 4.33 8.77 -4.09
CA CYS A 580 5.58 8.26 -4.62
C CYS A 580 6.42 9.43 -5.14
N GLY A 581 7.74 9.39 -4.94
CA GLY A 581 8.60 10.52 -5.28
C GLY A 581 8.66 11.61 -4.19
N ILE A 582 8.76 12.88 -4.61
CA ILE A 582 8.95 14.01 -3.69
C ILE A 582 7.69 14.17 -2.85
N ARG A 583 7.81 14.03 -1.52
CA ARG A 583 6.72 14.39 -0.60
C ARG A 583 6.52 15.90 -0.66
N LEU A 584 5.62 16.35 -1.55
CA LEU A 584 5.19 17.74 -1.72
C LEU A 584 4.39 18.31 -0.51
N GLY A 585 4.60 17.76 0.69
CA GLY A 585 3.84 18.05 1.90
C GLY A 585 2.33 17.88 1.72
N GLY A 586 1.55 18.09 2.78
CA GLY A 586 0.09 18.20 2.67
C GLY A 586 -0.37 19.58 2.17
N TYR A 587 0.56 20.47 1.81
CA TYR A 587 0.32 21.90 1.71
C TYR A 587 -0.06 22.36 0.29
N LEU A 588 0.39 21.66 -0.75
CA LEU A 588 0.06 21.98 -2.15
C LEU A 588 -1.30 21.43 -2.59
N THR A 589 -2.13 20.90 -1.69
CA THR A 589 -3.43 20.31 -2.07
C THR A 589 -4.33 21.24 -2.90
N PRO A 590 -4.40 22.57 -2.68
CA PRO A 590 -5.32 23.41 -3.44
C PRO A 590 -4.96 23.57 -4.92
N MET A 591 -3.67 23.46 -5.30
CA MET A 591 -3.29 23.63 -6.70
C MET A 591 -3.64 22.40 -7.53
N PHE A 592 -3.59 21.21 -6.92
CA PHE A 592 -3.86 19.93 -7.57
C PHE A 592 -5.36 19.55 -7.57
N ASP A 593 -6.20 20.29 -6.83
CA ASP A 593 -7.66 20.12 -6.78
C ASP A 593 -8.31 20.93 -7.92
N LEU A 594 -8.42 20.30 -9.10
CA LEU A 594 -8.89 20.94 -10.33
C LEU A 594 -10.42 21.10 -10.36
N ASN A 595 -11.13 20.20 -9.70
CA ASN A 595 -12.59 20.20 -9.65
C ASN A 595 -13.17 21.03 -8.47
N ALA A 596 -12.29 21.51 -7.58
CA ALA A 596 -12.59 22.32 -6.40
C ALA A 596 -13.52 21.63 -5.39
N ASP A 597 -13.43 20.30 -5.26
CA ASP A 597 -14.21 19.50 -4.31
C ASP A 597 -13.53 19.31 -2.94
N GLY A 598 -12.27 19.74 -2.82
CA GLY A 598 -11.46 19.67 -1.61
C GLY A 598 -10.67 18.37 -1.46
N GLN A 599 -10.69 17.48 -2.44
CA GLN A 599 -9.90 16.25 -2.51
C GLN A 599 -8.95 16.31 -3.72
N VAL A 600 -7.81 15.63 -3.60
CA VAL A 600 -6.89 15.43 -4.73
C VAL A 600 -6.89 13.93 -4.99
N GLU A 601 -7.62 13.51 -6.00
CA GLU A 601 -7.87 12.10 -6.32
C GLU A 601 -7.84 11.83 -7.83
N GLY A 602 -8.21 10.61 -8.25
CA GLY A 602 -8.22 10.23 -9.65
C GLY A 602 -9.17 11.07 -10.53
N LEU A 603 -10.13 11.79 -9.93
CA LEU A 603 -10.98 12.74 -10.65
C LEU A 603 -10.18 13.95 -11.14
N ASP A 604 -9.24 14.46 -10.36
CA ASP A 604 -8.36 15.57 -10.79
C ASP A 604 -7.43 15.14 -11.92
N LEU A 605 -6.93 13.90 -11.86
CA LEU A 605 -6.15 13.32 -12.96
C LEU A 605 -6.99 13.24 -14.25
N ALA A 606 -8.24 12.78 -14.14
CA ALA A 606 -9.15 12.73 -15.27
C ALA A 606 -9.45 14.14 -15.83
N ASP A 607 -9.68 15.13 -14.98
CA ASP A 607 -9.93 16.51 -15.41
C ASP A 607 -8.68 17.12 -16.08
N TRP A 608 -7.48 16.83 -15.58
CA TRP A 608 -6.25 17.26 -16.24
C TRP A 608 -6.13 16.66 -17.64
N VAL A 609 -6.29 15.34 -17.76
CA VAL A 609 -6.14 14.62 -19.05
C VAL A 609 -7.21 15.06 -20.05
N HIS A 610 -8.47 15.17 -19.61
CA HIS A 610 -9.61 15.39 -20.50
C HIS A 610 -9.89 16.87 -20.78
N ASP A 611 -9.79 17.74 -19.78
CA ASP A 611 -10.28 19.11 -19.88
C ASP A 611 -9.14 20.13 -20.02
N VAL A 612 -8.04 19.95 -19.28
CA VAL A 612 -6.85 20.81 -19.38
C VAL A 612 -6.10 20.51 -20.68
N LYS A 613 -5.56 19.29 -20.80
CA LYS A 613 -4.78 18.88 -21.98
C LYS A 613 -5.68 18.59 -23.18
N GLY A 614 -6.80 17.89 -22.96
CA GLY A 614 -7.68 17.44 -24.02
C GLY A 614 -7.11 16.24 -24.77
N THR A 615 -6.66 15.21 -24.05
CA THR A 615 -6.15 13.95 -24.58
C THR A 615 -6.79 12.73 -23.90
N TYR A 616 -6.22 11.54 -24.10
CA TYR A 616 -6.68 10.27 -23.56
C TYR A 616 -5.75 9.73 -22.48
N PHE A 617 -6.29 8.96 -21.55
CA PHE A 617 -5.47 8.01 -20.81
C PHE A 617 -4.84 7.03 -21.79
N GLY A 618 -3.52 6.80 -21.66
CA GLY A 618 -2.77 5.99 -22.62
C GLY A 618 -1.92 6.78 -23.62
N ASP A 619 -2.18 8.08 -23.82
CA ASP A 619 -1.34 8.97 -24.62
C ASP A 619 -0.06 9.30 -23.83
N ALA A 620 0.94 8.43 -23.94
CA ALA A 620 2.17 8.51 -23.15
C ALA A 620 3.07 9.68 -23.59
N ASN A 621 2.99 10.06 -24.86
CA ASN A 621 3.85 11.10 -25.44
C ASN A 621 3.18 12.50 -25.49
N LEU A 622 1.89 12.57 -25.13
CA LEU A 622 1.04 13.77 -25.12
C LEU A 622 0.86 14.45 -26.50
N ASP A 623 0.86 13.67 -27.58
CA ASP A 623 0.62 14.15 -28.96
C ASP A 623 -0.87 14.34 -29.29
N GLY A 624 -1.76 13.94 -28.38
CA GLY A 624 -3.20 14.07 -28.48
C GLY A 624 -3.90 12.78 -28.92
N GLU A 625 -3.16 11.74 -29.28
CA GLU A 625 -3.68 10.45 -29.73
C GLU A 625 -3.21 9.32 -28.81
N PHE A 626 -4.09 8.39 -28.46
CA PHE A 626 -3.68 7.10 -27.86
C PHE A 626 -3.61 6.05 -28.96
N ASN A 627 -2.41 5.62 -29.34
CA ASN A 627 -2.21 4.69 -30.46
C ASN A 627 -1.07 3.69 -30.20
N SER A 628 -0.74 2.87 -31.21
CA SER A 628 0.33 1.89 -31.11
C SER A 628 1.71 2.46 -30.75
N SER A 629 1.99 3.73 -31.04
CA SER A 629 3.28 4.36 -30.71
C SER A 629 3.47 4.54 -29.20
N ASP A 630 2.39 4.85 -28.46
CA ASP A 630 2.42 4.97 -27.00
C ASP A 630 2.68 3.63 -26.33
N ILE A 631 1.99 2.59 -26.79
CA ILE A 631 2.19 1.22 -26.29
C ILE A 631 3.64 0.78 -26.52
N ILE A 632 4.21 1.09 -27.69
CA ILE A 632 5.62 0.79 -27.97
C ILE A 632 6.53 1.58 -27.02
N LEU A 633 6.24 2.86 -26.78
CA LEU A 633 7.04 3.73 -25.90
C LEU A 633 7.11 3.15 -24.48
N VAL A 634 5.96 2.89 -23.85
CA VAL A 634 5.90 2.38 -22.46
C VAL A 634 6.45 0.96 -22.33
N MET A 635 6.21 0.08 -23.31
CA MET A 635 6.76 -1.28 -23.28
C MET A 635 8.27 -1.30 -23.47
N THR A 636 8.83 -0.33 -24.19
CA THR A 636 10.28 -0.20 -24.38
C THR A 636 10.97 0.35 -23.14
N ALA A 637 10.27 1.11 -22.30
CA ALA A 637 10.78 1.54 -20.99
C ALA A 637 11.09 0.36 -20.06
N GLY A 638 10.37 -0.76 -20.23
CA GLY A 638 10.64 -2.00 -19.51
C GLY A 638 10.17 -2.02 -18.07
N GLU A 639 9.21 -1.16 -17.71
CA GLU A 639 8.67 -1.04 -16.35
C GLU A 639 7.37 -1.86 -16.13
N TYR A 640 6.81 -2.43 -17.21
CA TYR A 640 5.60 -3.24 -17.13
C TYR A 640 5.79 -4.47 -16.22
N GLU A 641 5.07 -4.50 -15.09
CA GLU A 641 5.12 -5.55 -14.07
C GLU A 641 6.56 -5.91 -13.63
N ASP A 642 7.46 -4.93 -13.56
CA ASP A 642 8.89 -5.12 -13.30
C ASP A 642 9.25 -5.32 -11.80
N LEU A 643 8.25 -5.17 -10.93
CA LEU A 643 8.32 -5.28 -9.48
C LEU A 643 9.21 -4.22 -8.79
N GLN A 644 9.60 -3.16 -9.49
CA GLN A 644 10.22 -1.98 -8.91
C GLN A 644 9.15 -1.12 -8.28
N ARG A 645 9.18 -0.98 -6.96
CA ARG A 645 8.13 -0.18 -6.33
C ARG A 645 8.21 1.27 -6.77
N LYS A 646 7.12 1.79 -7.31
CA LYS A 646 6.86 3.21 -7.50
C LYS A 646 7.91 3.90 -8.38
N ASN A 647 8.39 3.22 -9.41
CA ASN A 647 9.37 3.74 -10.36
C ASN A 647 8.77 4.24 -11.67
N SER A 648 7.47 4.05 -11.89
CA SER A 648 6.80 4.47 -13.10
C SER A 648 6.31 5.91 -13.05
N SER A 649 6.22 6.47 -14.24
CA SER A 649 5.80 7.83 -14.56
C SER A 649 4.74 7.75 -15.66
N TRP A 650 4.11 8.88 -15.98
CA TRP A 650 3.13 8.91 -17.08
C TRP A 650 3.69 8.34 -18.40
N THR A 651 4.91 8.76 -18.75
CA THR A 651 5.59 8.32 -19.99
C THR A 651 6.06 6.87 -19.98
N THR A 652 6.12 6.24 -18.82
CA THR A 652 6.52 4.84 -18.67
C THR A 652 5.37 3.90 -18.33
N GLY A 653 4.15 4.45 -18.19
CA GLY A 653 2.90 3.70 -18.19
C GLY A 653 2.08 3.79 -16.89
N ASP A 654 2.44 4.62 -15.92
CA ASP A 654 1.64 4.88 -14.70
C ASP A 654 0.46 5.81 -15.03
N TRP A 655 -0.62 5.22 -15.54
CA TRP A 655 -1.82 5.94 -16.00
C TRP A 655 -2.95 5.93 -14.96
N ASP A 656 -2.88 5.05 -13.95
CA ASP A 656 -3.78 5.09 -12.80
C ASP A 656 -3.19 5.80 -11.56
N ALA A 657 -1.96 6.27 -11.67
CA ALA A 657 -1.23 7.05 -10.67
C ALA A 657 -0.99 6.31 -9.35
N ASP A 658 -0.74 5.00 -9.41
CA ASP A 658 -0.27 4.19 -8.29
C ASP A 658 1.27 4.12 -8.18
N GLY A 659 1.96 4.58 -9.22
CA GLY A 659 3.42 4.65 -9.35
C GLY A 659 4.04 3.43 -10.05
N GLU A 660 3.25 2.46 -10.50
CA GLU A 660 3.70 1.25 -11.18
C GLU A 660 3.08 1.17 -12.57
N PHE A 661 3.81 0.64 -13.55
CA PHE A 661 3.18 0.25 -14.79
C PHE A 661 2.72 -1.21 -14.72
N THR A 662 1.42 -1.44 -14.62
CA THR A 662 0.83 -2.78 -14.50
C THR A 662 -0.32 -3.01 -15.48
N SER A 663 -0.91 -4.20 -15.39
CA SER A 663 -2.16 -4.50 -16.10
C SER A 663 -3.32 -3.57 -15.72
N SER A 664 -3.30 -2.93 -14.54
CA SER A 664 -4.32 -1.96 -14.10
C SER A 664 -4.30 -0.69 -14.96
N ASP A 665 -3.13 -0.15 -15.27
CA ASP A 665 -2.94 1.02 -16.11
C ASP A 665 -3.47 0.80 -17.52
N LEU A 666 -3.15 -0.36 -18.10
CA LEU A 666 -3.68 -0.75 -19.40
C LEU A 666 -5.21 -0.78 -19.38
N ILE A 667 -5.82 -1.28 -18.29
CA ILE A 667 -7.28 -1.25 -18.14
C ILE A 667 -7.79 0.19 -18.12
N VAL A 668 -7.16 1.11 -17.39
CA VAL A 668 -7.54 2.53 -17.35
C VAL A 668 -7.46 3.18 -18.73
N ALA A 669 -6.35 3.01 -19.44
CA ALA A 669 -6.17 3.59 -20.78
C ALA A 669 -7.15 3.03 -21.82
N PHE A 670 -7.34 1.71 -21.86
CA PHE A 670 -8.30 1.12 -22.80
C PHE A 670 -9.76 1.41 -22.43
N ALA A 671 -10.07 1.59 -21.14
CA ALA A 671 -11.41 1.97 -20.68
C ALA A 671 -11.80 3.40 -21.05
N ASP A 672 -10.83 4.33 -21.15
CA ASP A 672 -11.07 5.69 -21.66
C ASP A 672 -11.49 5.69 -23.15
N GLY A 673 -11.17 4.61 -23.88
CA GLY A 673 -11.76 4.31 -25.20
C GLY A 673 -11.16 5.07 -26.37
N GLY A 674 -10.00 5.71 -26.19
CA GLY A 674 -9.31 6.51 -27.21
C GLY A 674 -8.45 5.73 -28.22
N TYR A 675 -8.22 4.43 -27.99
CA TYR A 675 -7.23 3.68 -28.76
C TYR A 675 -7.54 3.66 -30.26
N GLU A 676 -6.61 4.19 -31.06
CA GLU A 676 -6.70 4.30 -32.53
C GLU A 676 -7.94 5.09 -33.01
N GLN A 677 -8.47 5.99 -32.18
CA GLN A 677 -9.59 6.88 -32.56
C GLN A 677 -9.11 8.22 -33.15
N GLY A 678 -7.82 8.52 -33.09
CA GLY A 678 -7.25 9.83 -33.45
C GLY A 678 -7.40 10.86 -32.33
N PRO A 679 -7.20 12.16 -32.61
CA PRO A 679 -7.13 13.18 -31.56
C PRO A 679 -8.46 13.39 -30.84
N ARG A 680 -8.43 13.58 -29.52
CA ARG A 680 -9.64 13.86 -28.74
C ARG A 680 -10.25 15.18 -29.20
N THR A 681 -11.49 15.14 -29.69
CA THR A 681 -12.22 16.37 -30.02
C THR A 681 -12.54 17.11 -28.73
N ARG A 682 -11.90 18.26 -28.49
CA ARG A 682 -12.27 19.14 -27.37
C ARG A 682 -13.76 19.45 -27.44
N VAL A 683 -14.51 19.04 -26.42
CA VAL A 683 -15.87 19.54 -26.23
C VAL A 683 -15.69 20.96 -25.74
N ASN A 684 -15.81 21.95 -26.62
CA ASN A 684 -15.83 23.34 -26.19
C ASN A 684 -16.89 23.47 -25.10
N ALA A 685 -16.48 23.88 -23.90
CA ALA A 685 -17.41 24.28 -22.86
C ALA A 685 -18.43 25.23 -23.49
N VAL A 686 -19.71 24.88 -23.41
CA VAL A 686 -20.79 25.75 -23.86
C VAL A 686 -20.58 27.06 -23.10
N PRO A 687 -20.33 28.20 -23.77
CA PRO A 687 -20.19 29.46 -23.05
C PRO A 687 -21.47 29.65 -22.24
N GLU A 688 -21.34 29.77 -20.92
CA GLU A 688 -22.49 30.03 -20.07
C GLU A 688 -23.27 31.19 -20.69
N PRO A 689 -24.61 31.09 -20.81
CA PRO A 689 -25.39 32.20 -21.31
C PRO A 689 -25.11 33.37 -20.37
N ALA A 690 -24.38 34.37 -20.87
CA ALA A 690 -24.02 35.59 -20.15
C ALA A 690 -25.21 35.99 -19.29
N THR A 691 -25.04 36.16 -17.99
CA THR A 691 -26.13 36.33 -17.00
C THR A 691 -27.00 37.58 -17.23
N ALA A 692 -26.75 38.36 -18.28
CA ALA A 692 -27.48 39.58 -18.63
C ALA A 692 -28.96 39.40 -19.08
N PRO A 693 -29.37 38.39 -19.88
CA PRO A 693 -30.77 38.22 -20.28
C PRO A 693 -31.64 37.64 -19.15
N LEU A 694 -31.06 36.84 -18.24
CA LEU A 694 -31.77 36.25 -17.11
C LEU A 694 -32.18 37.33 -16.09
N TRP A 695 -31.33 38.32 -15.82
CA TRP A 695 -31.70 39.48 -15.00
C TRP A 695 -32.76 40.39 -15.67
N GLN A 696 -32.77 40.51 -17.00
CA GLN A 696 -33.82 41.24 -17.71
C GLN A 696 -35.19 40.54 -17.62
N LEU A 697 -35.22 39.21 -17.69
CA LEU A 697 -36.45 38.42 -17.53
C LEU A 697 -36.99 38.47 -16.09
N VAL A 698 -36.12 38.35 -15.07
CA VAL A 698 -36.51 38.50 -13.67
C VAL A 698 -37.04 39.91 -13.37
N SER A 699 -36.43 40.94 -13.97
CA SER A 699 -36.88 42.34 -13.84
C SER A 699 -38.28 42.57 -14.44
N ILE A 700 -38.58 41.95 -15.59
CA ILE A 700 -39.90 42.05 -16.25
C ILE A 700 -40.97 41.31 -15.43
N VAL A 701 -40.66 40.17 -14.83
CA VAL A 701 -41.59 39.41 -13.98
C VAL A 701 -41.84 40.12 -12.64
N MET A 702 -40.82 40.77 -12.06
CA MET A 702 -40.97 41.61 -10.86
C MET A 702 -41.80 42.87 -11.12
N LEU A 703 -41.63 43.54 -12.27
CA LEU A 703 -42.46 44.69 -12.68
C LEU A 703 -43.92 44.29 -12.98
N ALA A 704 -44.16 43.11 -13.55
CA ALA A 704 -45.52 42.59 -13.81
C ALA A 704 -46.26 42.18 -12.53
N SER A 705 -45.55 41.66 -11.53
CA SER A 705 -46.11 41.29 -10.23
C SER A 705 -46.34 42.51 -9.31
N PHE A 706 -45.54 43.57 -9.44
CA PHE A 706 -45.79 44.85 -8.76
C PHE A 706 -46.99 45.61 -9.35
N ARG A 707 -47.19 45.60 -10.69
CA ARG A 707 -48.39 46.16 -11.33
C ARG A 707 -49.68 45.42 -10.97
N ARG A 708 -49.64 44.10 -10.74
CA ARG A 708 -50.82 43.33 -10.29
C ARG A 708 -51.16 43.53 -8.81
N ARG A 709 -50.21 43.91 -7.95
CA ARG A 709 -50.47 44.25 -6.54
C ARG A 709 -50.99 45.68 -6.33
N LEU A 710 -50.66 46.64 -7.21
CA LEU A 710 -51.22 48.00 -7.15
C LEU A 710 -52.65 48.13 -7.73
N GLN A 711 -53.11 47.21 -8.58
CA GLN A 711 -54.51 47.20 -9.08
C GLN A 711 -55.50 46.46 -8.16
N ARG A 712 -55.05 45.74 -7.13
CA ARG A 712 -55.93 45.10 -6.11
C ARG A 712 -56.04 45.87 -4.80
N GLY A 713 -55.31 46.98 -4.63
CA GLY A 713 -55.40 47.88 -3.46
C GLY A 713 -56.43 49.01 -3.55
N ASN A 714 -57.04 49.23 -4.72
CA ASN A 714 -57.96 50.36 -4.98
C ASN A 714 -59.46 49.97 -5.07
N CYS A 715 -59.87 48.84 -4.48
CA CYS A 715 -61.26 48.38 -4.51
C CYS A 715 -61.83 47.98 -3.13
N LEU A 716 -61.35 48.62 -2.05
CA LEU A 716 -61.84 48.40 -0.68
C LEU A 716 -62.00 49.69 0.16
N TRP A 717 -62.23 50.82 -0.51
CA TRP A 717 -62.66 52.09 0.11
C TRP A 717 -63.68 52.80 -0.79
N GLN A 718 -64.88 52.24 -0.92
CA GLN A 718 -66.14 52.95 -1.24
C GLN A 718 -67.30 51.95 -1.30
N LEU A 719 -67.89 51.62 -0.14
CA LEU A 719 -69.32 51.26 0.03
C LEU A 719 -69.62 50.84 1.47
N THR A 720 -69.55 51.78 2.42
CA THR A 720 -70.45 51.81 3.60
C THR A 720 -70.45 53.22 4.19
N ALA A 721 -71.19 54.11 3.53
CA ALA A 721 -71.83 55.24 4.19
C ALA A 721 -73.34 55.14 3.89
N ARG A 722 -74.15 55.25 4.94
CA ARG A 722 -75.63 55.24 5.03
C ARG A 722 -76.31 53.90 5.31
N ARG A 723 -76.34 53.51 6.59
CA ARG A 723 -77.48 53.79 7.49
C ARG A 723 -77.05 53.67 8.94
#